data_AF-A0A8B6G668-F1
#
_entry.id   AF-A0A8B6G668-F1
#
_cell.length_a   1.000
_cell.length_b   1.000
_cell.length_c   1.000
_cell.angle_alpha   90.00
_cell.angle_beta   90.00
_cell.angle_gamma   90.00
#
_symmetry.space_group_name_H-M   'P 1'
#
loop_
_entity.id
_entity.type
_entity.pdbx_description
1 polymer ?
#
loop_
_entity_poly.entity_id
_entity_poly.type
_entity_poly.pdbx_seq_one_letter_code
_entity_poly.pdbx_strand_id
1 'polypeptide(L)'
;MQKEQAEPEDILEGWKNYFEDLYRSHKTDNESKYNTERLILATMQNEIIEQIETNRNEEIKQANEEEVTLSIQKLKTGKSPGADGISAEHLKNMPTELLQYIINIINLIFKEKDVPSKVKEGVVTPVLKSGKDKIYPENYRGITVTNCFSTLIESILKDRIEPKLLPQQSKLQRGFTEKSSSLNAAFIVTQSADFYKEILCTLVLLTLDAQKAFDKLDHEILFNKLYHDGITGNIWILLRNMYKNVAVKINLFRDKILYKRYNNNILDALDRADIGAKIGNISVVAPTCADDIALLASNKHEIQALLDIVHDSTKRDLVTINPNKSDLVPLTTKCENFSVQLGNDIIDQKSETKHLGLVRETPKNKLNIEDRLKTARKTVYAMLGPGLHARKGMSPIVALKVWQTYAIPRCLYGIEIMNYTKTDILKLERLQQQVCRQIQGLPNRTANAATYVMLGVEPIQATVDRLVLTFFGGIIQDSASIEFMIIERQLCMSPPNSNNFINRLKEILDKYGLPKAQEIMNSKPTKEIWKRTVKKAINMHWEKQWLVEKENKTTMQYLDINQQPIGKPHQIWQLVPNTTIEVKKAEIKARLITRTYTLQSDREKFTRGRESDKCLLCETSREDTHHFLITCTALKMERDKHLSVLKSYLKHNTPVGTFDRVEEQGLLVLFILNPSATKFKELFKLKKSNCKDIEAITRTLCYSLHIKRTLLNQTKA
;
A
#
# COMPACT_ATOMS: atom_id res chain seq x y z
N MET A 1 -28.77 -36.29 1.79
CA MET A 1 -27.85 -36.18 0.63
C MET A 1 -26.43 -36.12 1.15
N GLN A 2 -25.72 -37.25 1.08
CA GLN A 2 -24.27 -37.27 1.27
C GLN A 2 -23.66 -36.45 0.12
N LYS A 3 -22.81 -35.47 0.44
CA LYS A 3 -22.00 -34.80 -0.58
C LYS A 3 -20.96 -35.82 -1.04
N GLU A 4 -21.13 -36.39 -2.23
CA GLU A 4 -20.04 -37.08 -2.91
C GLU A 4 -18.85 -36.12 -2.98
N GLN A 5 -17.74 -36.50 -2.36
CA GLN A 5 -16.48 -35.80 -2.52
C GLN A 5 -15.96 -36.21 -3.90
N ALA A 6 -15.90 -35.26 -4.84
CA ALA A 6 -15.27 -35.49 -6.13
C ALA A 6 -13.82 -35.95 -5.91
N GLU A 7 -13.39 -36.97 -6.65
CA GLU A 7 -12.03 -37.46 -6.58
C GLU A 7 -11.04 -36.36 -7.04
N PRO A 8 -9.82 -36.28 -6.48
CA PRO A 8 -8.85 -35.26 -6.85
C PRO A 8 -8.56 -35.17 -8.36
N GLU A 9 -8.63 -36.31 -9.06
CA GLU A 9 -8.42 -36.40 -10.51
C GLU A 9 -9.55 -35.71 -11.30
N ASP A 10 -10.81 -35.90 -10.91
CA ASP A 10 -11.96 -35.25 -11.54
C ASP A 10 -11.92 -33.72 -11.37
N ILE A 11 -11.44 -33.25 -10.20
CA ILE A 11 -11.25 -31.82 -9.93
C ILE A 11 -10.16 -31.25 -10.84
N LEU A 12 -9.06 -31.97 -11.03
CA LEU A 12 -7.96 -31.54 -11.90
C LEU A 12 -8.39 -31.50 -13.37
N GLU A 13 -9.12 -32.50 -13.84
CA GLU A 13 -9.63 -32.52 -15.21
C GLU A 13 -10.67 -31.41 -15.43
N GLY A 14 -11.53 -31.13 -14.44
CA GLY A 14 -12.45 -29.99 -14.47
C GLY A 14 -11.73 -28.64 -14.60
N TRP A 15 -10.62 -28.45 -13.87
CA TRP A 15 -9.80 -27.24 -14.01
C TRP A 15 -9.13 -27.15 -15.37
N LYS A 16 -8.57 -28.26 -15.85
CA LYS A 16 -7.91 -28.33 -17.15
C LYS A 16 -8.89 -27.98 -18.27
N ASN A 17 -10.07 -28.61 -18.30
CA ASN A 17 -11.11 -28.32 -19.28
C ASN A 17 -11.54 -26.86 -19.24
N TYR A 18 -11.82 -26.30 -18.05
CA TYR A 18 -12.20 -24.90 -17.91
C TYR A 18 -11.15 -23.93 -18.45
N PHE A 19 -9.87 -24.12 -18.12
CA PHE A 19 -8.81 -23.23 -18.60
C PHE A 19 -8.49 -23.47 -20.08
N GLU A 20 -8.51 -24.72 -20.57
CA GLU A 20 -8.37 -25.01 -21.99
C GLU A 20 -9.48 -24.34 -22.80
N ASP A 21 -10.73 -24.42 -22.37
CA ASP A 21 -11.86 -23.77 -23.03
C ASP A 21 -11.76 -22.24 -22.99
N LEU A 22 -11.41 -21.68 -21.83
CA LEU A 22 -11.16 -20.24 -21.69
C LEU A 22 -10.12 -19.74 -22.71
N TYR A 23 -9.10 -20.56 -22.97
CA TYR A 23 -8.04 -20.25 -23.92
C TYR A 23 -8.38 -20.66 -25.35
N ARG A 24 -9.27 -21.63 -25.60
CA ARG A 24 -9.71 -22.09 -26.94
C ARG A 24 -10.84 -21.25 -27.53
N SER A 25 -11.73 -20.68 -26.70
CA SER A 25 -12.92 -19.90 -27.10
C SER A 25 -12.62 -18.70 -28.01
N HIS A 26 -11.35 -18.38 -28.21
CA HIS A 26 -10.85 -17.49 -29.26
C HIS A 26 -11.24 -17.90 -30.68
N LYS A 27 -11.41 -19.20 -30.96
CA LYS A 27 -11.71 -19.68 -32.33
C LYS A 27 -13.20 -19.86 -32.60
N THR A 28 -14.00 -20.40 -31.68
CA THR A 28 -15.36 -20.91 -32.02
C THR A 28 -16.53 -19.96 -31.68
N ASP A 29 -16.50 -19.20 -30.58
CA ASP A 29 -17.64 -18.34 -30.19
C ASP A 29 -17.68 -16.99 -30.92
N ASN A 30 -16.53 -16.53 -31.43
CA ASN A 30 -16.37 -15.23 -32.10
C ASN A 30 -16.47 -15.31 -33.65
N GLU A 31 -16.67 -16.51 -34.21
CA GLU A 31 -16.78 -16.78 -35.66
C GLU A 31 -18.08 -16.27 -36.30
N SER A 32 -18.95 -15.59 -35.58
CA SER A 32 -20.12 -14.91 -36.16
C SER A 32 -20.09 -13.38 -35.99
N LYS A 33 -19.41 -12.87 -34.94
CA LYS A 33 -19.49 -11.46 -34.53
C LYS A 33 -18.47 -10.54 -35.23
N TYR A 34 -17.31 -11.07 -35.63
CA TYR A 34 -16.19 -10.27 -36.16
C TYR A 34 -15.57 -10.84 -37.44
N ASN A 35 -16.37 -11.49 -38.30
CA ASN A 35 -15.85 -12.20 -39.48
C ASN A 35 -15.11 -11.29 -40.46
N THR A 36 -15.65 -10.10 -40.70
CA THR A 36 -15.03 -9.11 -41.58
C THR A 36 -13.70 -8.61 -41.01
N GLU A 37 -13.68 -8.26 -39.72
CA GLU A 37 -12.46 -7.79 -39.05
C GLU A 37 -11.37 -8.86 -39.04
N ARG A 38 -11.74 -10.13 -38.81
CA ARG A 38 -10.79 -11.26 -38.87
C ARG A 38 -10.21 -11.48 -40.26
N LEU A 39 -11.02 -11.33 -41.31
CA LEU A 39 -10.53 -11.44 -42.69
C LEU A 39 -9.51 -10.33 -42.99
N ILE A 40 -9.81 -9.08 -42.60
CA ILE A 40 -8.90 -7.94 -42.75
C ILE A 40 -7.58 -8.20 -41.99
N LEU A 41 -7.67 -8.68 -40.74
CA LEU A 41 -6.50 -9.00 -39.93
C LEU A 41 -5.63 -10.09 -40.56
N ALA A 42 -6.24 -11.13 -41.11
CA ALA A 42 -5.52 -12.20 -41.80
C ALA A 42 -4.78 -11.68 -43.05
N THR A 43 -5.43 -10.83 -43.85
CA THR A 43 -4.79 -10.20 -45.02
C THR A 43 -3.60 -9.33 -44.60
N MET A 44 -3.80 -8.42 -43.64
CA MET A 44 -2.72 -7.57 -43.11
C MET A 44 -1.55 -8.39 -42.56
N GLN A 45 -1.86 -9.48 -41.87
CA GLN A 45 -0.84 -10.33 -41.28
C GLN A 45 0.00 -11.04 -42.35
N ASN A 46 -0.64 -11.54 -43.41
CA ASN A 46 0.08 -12.15 -44.53
C ASN A 46 1.00 -11.14 -45.21
N GLU A 47 0.52 -9.91 -45.45
CA GLU A 47 1.34 -8.82 -46.00
C GLU A 47 2.57 -8.51 -45.12
N ILE A 48 2.39 -8.43 -43.80
CA ILE A 48 3.49 -8.20 -42.85
C ILE A 48 4.50 -9.35 -42.91
N ILE A 49 4.04 -10.59 -42.95
CA ILE A 49 4.93 -11.76 -43.03
C ILE A 49 5.73 -11.73 -44.33
N GLU A 50 5.10 -11.47 -45.48
CA GLU A 50 5.78 -11.34 -46.76
C GLU A 50 6.82 -10.20 -46.75
N GLN A 51 6.48 -9.05 -46.15
CA GLN A 51 7.41 -7.92 -46.01
C GLN A 51 8.62 -8.25 -45.10
N ILE A 52 8.42 -9.04 -44.06
CA ILE A 52 9.50 -9.46 -43.16
C ILE A 52 10.38 -10.52 -43.84
N GLU A 53 9.78 -11.45 -44.58
CA GLU A 53 10.50 -12.48 -45.32
C GLU A 53 11.36 -11.90 -46.45
N THR A 54 10.89 -10.83 -47.10
CA THR A 54 11.66 -10.09 -48.11
C THR A 54 12.79 -9.22 -47.51
N ASN A 55 12.64 -8.75 -46.26
CA ASN A 55 13.63 -7.91 -45.55
C ASN A 55 14.45 -8.66 -44.48
N ARG A 56 14.74 -9.95 -44.68
CA ARG A 56 15.30 -10.87 -43.66
C ARG A 56 16.74 -10.59 -43.19
N ASN A 57 17.35 -9.48 -43.61
CA ASN A 57 18.80 -9.24 -43.52
C ASN A 57 19.30 -8.74 -42.15
N GLU A 58 18.41 -8.41 -41.20
CA GLU A 58 18.81 -7.97 -39.85
C GLU A 58 18.87 -9.14 -38.87
N GLU A 59 20.06 -9.67 -38.61
CA GLU A 59 20.28 -10.65 -37.54
C GLU A 59 19.99 -10.06 -36.15
N ILE A 60 19.46 -10.90 -35.24
CA ILE A 60 19.31 -10.50 -33.84
C ILE A 60 20.71 -10.41 -33.23
N LYS A 61 21.10 -9.24 -32.73
CA LYS A 61 22.37 -9.04 -32.03
C LYS A 61 22.56 -10.10 -30.94
N GLN A 62 23.72 -10.76 -30.88
CA GLN A 62 24.01 -11.74 -29.84
C GLN A 62 23.97 -11.10 -28.44
N ALA A 63 23.48 -11.86 -27.45
CA ALA A 63 23.57 -11.49 -26.06
C ALA A 63 25.01 -11.70 -25.56
N ASN A 64 25.51 -10.72 -24.81
CA ASN A 64 26.82 -10.77 -24.16
C ASN A 64 26.69 -11.09 -22.67
N GLU A 65 27.82 -11.34 -22.02
CA GLU A 65 27.88 -11.71 -20.61
C GLU A 65 27.29 -10.63 -19.69
N GLU A 66 27.57 -9.36 -19.96
CA GLU A 66 27.06 -8.23 -19.19
C GLU A 66 25.52 -8.15 -19.24
N GLU A 67 24.94 -8.24 -20.44
CA GLU A 67 23.50 -8.20 -20.66
C GLU A 67 22.79 -9.33 -19.91
N VAL A 68 23.28 -10.57 -20.05
CA VAL A 68 22.70 -11.73 -19.36
C VAL A 68 22.84 -11.62 -17.84
N THR A 69 24.00 -11.17 -17.35
CA THR A 69 24.25 -10.98 -15.91
C THR A 69 23.31 -9.93 -15.33
N LEU A 70 23.14 -8.80 -16.00
CA LEU A 70 22.21 -7.75 -15.59
C LEU A 70 20.76 -8.25 -15.58
N SER A 71 20.34 -9.03 -16.59
CA SER A 71 19.00 -9.63 -16.63
C SER A 71 18.79 -10.64 -15.50
N ILE A 72 19.79 -11.46 -15.15
CA ILE A 72 19.73 -12.37 -13.98
C ILE A 72 19.57 -11.58 -12.69
N GLN A 73 20.31 -10.49 -12.51
CA GLN A 73 20.21 -9.64 -11.31
C GLN A 73 18.80 -9.02 -11.16
N LYS A 74 18.14 -8.67 -12.27
CA LYS A 74 16.75 -8.14 -12.31
C LYS A 74 15.70 -9.17 -11.87
N LEU A 75 15.99 -10.48 -11.90
CA LEU A 75 15.05 -11.51 -11.47
C LEU A 75 14.66 -11.33 -10.00
N LYS A 76 13.37 -11.48 -9.69
CA LYS A 76 12.86 -11.33 -8.32
C LYS A 76 13.01 -12.64 -7.55
N THR A 77 13.66 -12.57 -6.39
CA THR A 77 13.80 -13.69 -5.44
C THR A 77 12.51 -13.93 -4.64
N GLY A 78 12.37 -15.13 -4.08
CA GLY A 78 11.23 -15.56 -3.28
C GLY A 78 9.97 -15.89 -4.10
N LYS A 79 10.10 -16.06 -5.43
CA LYS A 79 9.03 -16.55 -6.30
C LYS A 79 9.02 -18.08 -6.34
N SER A 80 7.84 -18.67 -6.52
CA SER A 80 7.72 -20.10 -6.80
C SER A 80 8.44 -20.46 -8.12
N PRO A 81 9.16 -21.59 -8.18
CA PRO A 81 9.79 -22.06 -9.41
C PRO A 81 8.73 -22.53 -10.43
N GLY A 82 9.13 -22.62 -11.69
CA GLY A 82 8.33 -23.21 -12.76
C GLY A 82 8.27 -24.74 -12.68
N ALA A 83 7.80 -25.38 -13.75
CA ALA A 83 7.72 -26.84 -13.83
C ALA A 83 9.09 -27.52 -13.77
N ASP A 84 10.16 -26.79 -14.14
CA ASP A 84 11.55 -27.23 -14.10
C ASP A 84 12.19 -27.21 -12.71
N GLY A 85 11.53 -26.64 -11.70
CA GLY A 85 12.08 -26.49 -10.35
C GLY A 85 13.20 -25.45 -10.22
N ILE A 86 13.51 -24.69 -11.28
CA ILE A 86 14.59 -23.69 -11.27
C ILE A 86 14.04 -22.36 -10.76
N SER A 87 14.68 -21.81 -9.72
CA SER A 87 14.34 -20.51 -9.16
C SER A 87 15.35 -19.43 -9.54
N ALA A 88 14.99 -18.17 -9.30
CA ALA A 88 15.88 -17.03 -9.53
C ALA A 88 17.16 -17.11 -8.68
N GLU A 89 17.08 -17.69 -7.49
CA GLU A 89 18.22 -17.91 -6.59
C GLU A 89 19.22 -18.89 -7.19
N HIS A 90 18.78 -19.92 -7.91
CA HIS A 90 19.69 -20.83 -8.60
C HIS A 90 20.51 -20.09 -9.67
N LEU A 91 19.86 -19.26 -10.49
CA LEU A 91 20.55 -18.48 -11.53
C LEU A 91 21.47 -17.40 -10.93
N LYS A 92 21.08 -16.76 -9.83
CA LYS A 92 21.88 -15.72 -9.17
C LYS A 92 23.12 -16.26 -8.45
N ASN A 93 23.12 -17.52 -8.05
CA ASN A 93 24.21 -18.16 -7.31
C ASN A 93 24.92 -19.26 -8.11
N MET A 94 24.70 -19.33 -9.43
CA MET A 94 25.34 -20.33 -10.26
C MET A 94 26.85 -20.07 -10.43
N PRO A 95 27.66 -21.12 -10.65
CA PRO A 95 29.06 -20.96 -11.05
C PRO A 95 29.21 -20.21 -12.37
N THR A 96 30.32 -19.48 -12.54
CA THR A 96 30.61 -18.68 -13.75
C THR A 96 30.65 -19.54 -15.02
N GLU A 97 31.05 -20.80 -14.91
CA GLU A 97 31.07 -21.74 -16.02
C GLU A 97 29.66 -21.99 -16.59
N LEU A 98 28.62 -22.00 -15.74
CA LEU A 98 27.23 -22.17 -16.18
C LEU A 98 26.68 -20.95 -16.92
N LEU A 99 27.21 -19.75 -16.64
CA LEU A 99 26.80 -18.53 -17.33
C LEU A 99 27.06 -18.63 -18.83
N GLN A 100 28.19 -19.21 -19.23
CA GLN A 100 28.54 -19.34 -20.64
C GLN A 100 27.60 -20.29 -21.39
N TYR A 101 27.17 -21.38 -20.75
CA TYR A 101 26.17 -22.29 -21.34
C TYR A 101 24.82 -21.59 -21.53
N ILE A 102 24.39 -20.79 -20.56
CA ILE A 102 23.16 -20.00 -20.67
C ILE A 102 23.23 -19.01 -21.83
N ILE A 103 24.35 -18.27 -21.96
CA ILE A 103 24.58 -17.33 -23.05
C ILE A 103 24.51 -18.06 -24.41
N ASN A 104 25.17 -19.21 -24.53
CA ASN A 104 25.16 -20.00 -25.75
C ASN A 104 23.74 -20.46 -26.13
N ILE A 105 22.93 -20.90 -25.16
CA ILE A 105 21.54 -21.31 -25.39
C ILE A 105 20.70 -20.10 -25.85
N ILE A 106 20.85 -18.93 -25.22
CA ILE A 106 20.13 -17.71 -25.61
C ILE A 106 20.51 -17.29 -27.04
N ASN A 107 21.79 -17.33 -27.38
CA ASN A 107 22.27 -16.98 -28.72
C ASN A 107 21.81 -17.98 -29.78
N LEU A 108 21.67 -19.26 -29.43
CA LEU A 108 21.06 -20.26 -30.32
C LEU A 108 19.57 -19.94 -30.56
N ILE A 109 18.82 -19.57 -29.53
CA ILE A 109 17.42 -19.13 -29.65
C ILE A 109 17.32 -17.90 -30.58
N PHE A 110 18.23 -16.93 -30.44
CA PHE A 110 18.24 -15.75 -31.30
C PHE A 110 18.58 -16.07 -32.76
N LYS A 111 19.50 -17.02 -32.98
CA LYS A 111 19.87 -17.48 -34.32
C LYS A 111 18.71 -18.23 -35.01
N GLU A 112 18.11 -19.18 -34.30
CA GLU A 112 17.02 -20.03 -34.82
C GLU A 112 15.67 -19.30 -34.88
N LYS A 113 15.53 -18.19 -34.13
CA LYS A 113 14.31 -17.38 -34.02
C LYS A 113 13.13 -18.18 -33.46
N ASP A 114 13.42 -19.16 -32.61
CA ASP A 114 12.42 -19.95 -31.89
C ASP A 114 12.97 -20.44 -30.54
N VAL A 115 12.05 -20.81 -29.66
CA VAL A 115 12.30 -21.27 -28.29
C VAL A 115 11.87 -22.73 -28.15
N PRO A 116 12.63 -23.56 -27.42
CA PRO A 116 12.22 -24.92 -27.11
C PRO A 116 10.87 -24.98 -26.38
N SER A 117 10.08 -26.02 -26.65
CA SER A 117 8.77 -26.23 -26.00
C SER A 117 8.83 -26.21 -24.47
N LYS A 118 9.89 -26.80 -23.88
CA LYS A 118 10.13 -26.77 -22.43
C LYS A 118 10.30 -25.36 -21.86
N VAL A 119 10.87 -24.42 -22.61
CA VAL A 119 10.99 -23.03 -22.14
C VAL A 119 9.63 -22.35 -22.12
N LYS A 120 8.72 -22.80 -23.00
CA LYS A 120 7.37 -22.28 -23.08
C LYS A 120 6.49 -22.76 -21.91
N GLU A 121 6.81 -23.89 -21.26
CA GLU A 121 6.01 -24.50 -20.18
C GLU A 121 5.69 -23.57 -18.97
N GLY A 122 4.52 -23.77 -18.37
CA GLY A 122 4.10 -23.05 -17.18
C GLY A 122 2.97 -23.74 -16.42
N VAL A 123 2.95 -23.56 -15.10
CA VAL A 123 1.98 -24.20 -14.19
C VAL A 123 0.85 -23.23 -13.88
N VAL A 124 -0.39 -23.60 -14.20
CA VAL A 124 -1.59 -22.79 -13.90
C VAL A 124 -2.09 -23.11 -12.50
N THR A 125 -2.10 -22.09 -11.63
CA THR A 125 -2.66 -22.17 -10.27
C THR A 125 -3.97 -21.37 -10.19
N PRO A 126 -5.13 -22.00 -9.94
CA PRO A 126 -6.39 -21.29 -9.75
C PRO A 126 -6.41 -20.56 -8.39
N VAL A 127 -6.59 -19.24 -8.43
CA VAL A 127 -6.70 -18.39 -7.24
C VAL A 127 -8.09 -17.75 -7.15
N LEU A 128 -8.82 -18.05 -6.08
CA LEU A 128 -10.16 -17.53 -5.85
C LEU A 128 -10.19 -16.00 -5.79
N LYS A 129 -11.11 -15.39 -6.54
CA LYS A 129 -11.43 -13.96 -6.43
C LYS A 129 -12.03 -13.69 -5.06
N SER A 130 -11.49 -12.69 -4.37
CA SER A 130 -11.91 -12.33 -3.01
C SER A 130 -13.43 -12.18 -2.88
N GLY A 131 -14.03 -12.90 -1.92
CA GLY A 131 -15.45 -12.80 -1.59
C GLY A 131 -16.41 -13.46 -2.58
N LYS A 132 -15.89 -14.24 -3.54
CA LYS A 132 -16.70 -15.03 -4.48
C LYS A 132 -16.85 -16.47 -4.00
N ASP A 133 -17.86 -17.14 -4.53
CA ASP A 133 -18.16 -18.52 -4.20
C ASP A 133 -17.15 -19.48 -4.86
N LYS A 134 -16.68 -20.44 -4.06
CA LYS A 134 -15.66 -21.44 -4.40
C LYS A 134 -16.17 -22.52 -5.36
N ILE A 135 -17.49 -22.65 -5.50
CA ILE A 135 -18.10 -23.70 -6.33
C ILE A 135 -17.90 -23.42 -7.82
N TYR A 136 -17.81 -22.13 -8.20
CA TYR A 136 -17.83 -21.72 -9.61
C TYR A 136 -16.43 -21.44 -10.18
N PRO A 137 -15.97 -22.15 -11.22
CA PRO A 137 -14.64 -21.97 -11.82
C PRO A 137 -14.34 -20.54 -12.31
N GLU A 138 -15.35 -19.82 -12.81
CA GLU A 138 -15.23 -18.43 -13.27
C GLU A 138 -14.90 -17.44 -12.16
N ASN A 139 -15.09 -17.84 -10.89
CA ASN A 139 -14.67 -17.08 -9.73
C ASN A 139 -13.17 -17.23 -9.42
N TYR A 140 -12.43 -18.05 -10.15
CA TYR A 140 -10.99 -18.21 -9.97
C TYR A 140 -10.22 -17.48 -11.08
N ARG A 141 -8.99 -17.09 -10.77
CA ARG A 141 -8.01 -16.56 -11.73
C ARG A 141 -6.95 -17.62 -11.97
N GLY A 142 -6.69 -17.98 -13.22
CA GLY A 142 -5.54 -18.81 -13.58
C GLY A 142 -4.25 -18.00 -13.49
N ILE A 143 -3.45 -18.22 -12.44
CA ILE A 143 -2.12 -17.63 -12.33
C ILE A 143 -1.12 -18.64 -12.88
N THR A 144 -0.56 -18.36 -14.05
CA THR A 144 0.53 -19.15 -14.62
C THR A 144 1.86 -18.76 -14.01
N VAL A 145 2.59 -19.73 -13.48
CA VAL A 145 4.00 -19.60 -13.09
C VAL A 145 4.84 -20.14 -14.24
N THR A 146 5.61 -19.27 -14.89
CA THR A 146 6.49 -19.62 -16.01
C THR A 146 7.87 -20.06 -15.52
N ASN A 147 8.58 -20.80 -16.36
CA ASN A 147 9.95 -21.22 -16.09
C ASN A 147 10.89 -20.01 -15.94
N CYS A 148 11.82 -20.08 -15.00
CA CYS A 148 12.71 -18.96 -14.68
C CYS A 148 13.57 -18.56 -15.90
N PHE A 149 13.96 -19.54 -16.70
CA PHE A 149 14.68 -19.33 -17.96
C PHE A 149 13.86 -18.55 -19.01
N SER A 150 12.55 -18.74 -19.08
CA SER A 150 11.67 -17.94 -19.93
C SER A 150 11.70 -16.47 -19.51
N THR A 151 11.56 -16.22 -18.20
CA THR A 151 11.62 -14.84 -17.66
C THR A 151 12.96 -14.16 -17.94
N LEU A 152 14.06 -14.92 -17.99
CA LEU A 152 15.37 -14.39 -18.36
C LEU A 152 15.40 -13.93 -19.83
N ILE A 153 14.95 -14.76 -20.76
CA ILE A 153 14.88 -14.42 -22.20
C ILE A 153 13.94 -13.23 -22.42
N GLU A 154 12.77 -13.24 -21.78
CA GLU A 154 11.81 -12.13 -21.81
C GLU A 154 12.45 -10.83 -21.32
N SER A 155 13.23 -10.86 -20.23
CA SER A 155 13.90 -9.66 -19.71
C SER A 155 14.89 -9.08 -20.72
N ILE A 156 15.65 -9.93 -21.43
CA ILE A 156 16.62 -9.49 -22.43
C ILE A 156 15.91 -8.87 -23.63
N LEU A 157 14.90 -9.58 -24.17
CA LEU A 157 14.13 -9.08 -25.32
C LEU A 157 13.41 -7.78 -24.98
N LYS A 158 12.86 -7.67 -23.77
CA LYS A 158 12.23 -6.45 -23.25
C LYS A 158 13.20 -5.27 -23.29
N ASP A 159 14.38 -5.41 -22.70
CA ASP A 159 15.37 -4.33 -22.63
C ASP A 159 15.77 -3.83 -24.03
N ARG A 160 15.69 -4.70 -25.05
CA ARG A 160 15.99 -4.38 -26.46
C ARG A 160 14.86 -3.67 -27.20
N ILE A 161 13.60 -4.00 -26.90
CA ILE A 161 12.43 -3.42 -27.61
C ILE A 161 11.82 -2.21 -26.90
N GLU A 162 11.92 -2.14 -25.57
CA GLU A 162 11.32 -1.10 -24.75
C GLU A 162 11.71 0.33 -25.19
N PRO A 163 12.97 0.64 -25.56
CA PRO A 163 13.33 1.97 -26.07
C PRO A 163 12.58 2.41 -27.33
N LYS A 164 12.16 1.46 -28.20
CA LYS A 164 11.36 1.75 -29.39
C LYS A 164 9.87 1.96 -29.06
N LEU A 165 9.37 1.25 -28.06
CA LEU A 165 7.96 1.26 -27.67
C LEU A 165 7.58 2.43 -26.74
N LEU A 166 8.47 2.83 -25.84
CA LEU A 166 8.19 3.88 -24.84
C LEU A 166 7.78 5.23 -25.47
N PRO A 167 8.44 5.75 -26.53
CA PRO A 167 8.06 7.01 -27.16
C PRO A 167 6.66 6.98 -27.78
N GLN A 168 6.16 5.79 -28.13
CA GLN A 168 4.86 5.58 -28.78
C GLN A 168 3.76 5.33 -27.75
N GLN A 169 4.09 5.30 -26.46
CA GLN A 169 3.13 5.11 -25.39
C GLN A 169 2.19 6.33 -25.30
N SER A 170 0.90 6.08 -25.44
CA SER A 170 -0.12 7.12 -25.25
C SER A 170 0.05 7.82 -23.90
N LYS A 171 0.08 9.15 -23.92
CA LYS A 171 0.22 9.99 -22.71
C LYS A 171 -0.96 9.84 -21.76
N LEU A 172 -2.10 9.28 -22.22
CA LEU A 172 -3.28 9.04 -21.39
C LEU A 172 -3.18 7.73 -20.59
N GLN A 173 -2.28 6.81 -20.94
CA GLN A 173 -2.11 5.54 -20.22
C GLN A 173 -1.40 5.73 -18.87
N ARG A 174 -2.13 5.57 -17.78
CA ARG A 174 -1.58 5.63 -16.40
C ARG A 174 -1.15 4.27 -15.87
N GLY A 175 -1.77 3.20 -16.35
CA GLY A 175 -1.49 1.84 -15.90
C GLY A 175 -0.11 1.39 -16.33
N PHE A 176 0.67 0.91 -15.38
CA PHE A 176 2.02 0.39 -15.59
C PHE A 176 3.03 1.38 -16.18
N THR A 177 2.70 2.68 -16.27
CA THR A 177 3.59 3.73 -16.78
C THR A 177 4.53 4.21 -15.68
N GLU A 178 5.80 4.38 -16.02
CA GLU A 178 6.78 4.94 -15.08
C GLU A 178 6.33 6.31 -14.60
N LYS A 179 6.65 6.62 -13.33
CA LYS A 179 6.26 7.88 -12.66
C LYS A 179 4.74 8.16 -12.62
N SER A 180 3.90 7.18 -12.98
CA SER A 180 2.44 7.26 -12.91
C SER A 180 1.85 6.22 -11.94
N SER A 181 0.55 6.33 -11.64
CA SER A 181 -0.17 5.41 -10.78
C SER A 181 -1.68 5.45 -11.01
N SER A 182 -2.41 4.46 -10.49
CA SER A 182 -3.88 4.49 -10.48
C SER A 182 -4.44 5.69 -9.71
N LEU A 183 -3.70 6.19 -8.71
CA LEU A 183 -4.09 7.40 -7.97
C LEU A 183 -3.95 8.67 -8.82
N ASN A 184 -3.05 8.71 -9.80
CA ASN A 184 -2.93 9.82 -10.74
C ASN A 184 -4.18 9.93 -11.64
N ALA A 185 -4.62 8.81 -12.23
CA ALA A 185 -5.91 8.73 -12.93
C ALA A 185 -7.09 9.14 -12.03
N ALA A 186 -7.15 8.59 -10.81
CA ALA A 186 -8.21 8.93 -9.87
C ALA A 186 -8.18 10.40 -9.41
N PHE A 187 -7.00 11.02 -9.36
CA PHE A 187 -6.85 12.45 -9.04
C PHE A 187 -7.50 13.32 -10.11
N ILE A 188 -7.28 13.00 -11.40
CA ILE A 188 -7.90 13.71 -12.53
C ILE A 188 -9.43 13.70 -12.35
N VAL A 189 -10.04 12.53 -12.13
CA VAL A 189 -11.49 12.43 -11.89
C VAL A 189 -11.95 13.30 -10.72
N THR A 190 -11.22 13.32 -9.61
CA THR A 190 -11.60 14.14 -8.45
C THR A 190 -11.48 15.64 -8.75
N GLN A 191 -10.39 16.07 -9.39
CA GLN A 191 -10.20 17.48 -9.72
C GLN A 191 -11.18 17.96 -10.79
N SER A 192 -11.51 17.13 -11.78
CA SER A 192 -12.57 17.42 -12.75
C SER A 192 -13.92 17.56 -12.04
N ALA A 193 -14.27 16.65 -11.14
CA ALA A 193 -15.52 16.74 -10.38
C ALA A 193 -15.60 18.03 -9.55
N ASP A 194 -14.53 18.39 -8.84
CA ASP A 194 -14.50 19.61 -8.03
C ASP A 194 -14.60 20.87 -8.92
N PHE A 195 -13.87 20.92 -10.05
CA PHE A 195 -13.95 22.02 -11.01
C PHE A 195 -15.35 22.19 -11.60
N TYR A 196 -15.97 21.12 -12.11
CA TYR A 196 -17.30 21.18 -12.71
C TYR A 196 -18.40 21.51 -11.69
N LYS A 197 -18.22 21.14 -10.41
CA LYS A 197 -19.08 21.61 -9.32
C LYS A 197 -18.94 23.11 -9.10
N GLU A 198 -17.72 23.65 -9.09
CA GLU A 198 -17.47 25.09 -8.90
C GLU A 198 -18.09 25.93 -10.01
N ILE A 199 -18.05 25.48 -11.27
CA ILE A 199 -18.67 26.18 -12.40
C ILE A 199 -20.15 25.82 -12.65
N LEU A 200 -20.76 25.00 -11.79
CA LEU A 200 -22.16 24.58 -11.87
C LEU A 200 -22.54 23.88 -13.19
N CYS A 201 -21.62 23.08 -13.73
CA CYS A 201 -21.81 22.31 -14.95
C CYS A 201 -21.94 20.79 -14.69
N THR A 202 -22.53 20.11 -15.65
CA THR A 202 -22.65 18.65 -15.66
C THR A 202 -21.27 18.02 -15.89
N LEU A 203 -20.97 16.95 -15.16
CA LEU A 203 -19.85 16.05 -15.45
C LEU A 203 -20.30 14.63 -15.22
N VAL A 204 -20.06 13.75 -16.19
CA VAL A 204 -20.34 12.31 -16.09
C VAL A 204 -19.05 11.50 -16.22
N LEU A 205 -19.00 10.38 -15.51
CA LEU A 205 -17.95 9.37 -15.59
C LEU A 205 -18.56 8.09 -16.16
N LEU A 206 -18.03 7.62 -17.28
CA LEU A 206 -18.33 6.29 -17.83
C LEU A 206 -17.12 5.39 -17.58
N THR A 207 -17.34 4.30 -16.86
CA THR A 207 -16.32 3.24 -16.66
C THR A 207 -16.70 2.03 -17.49
N LEU A 208 -15.73 1.45 -18.20
CA LEU A 208 -15.92 0.32 -19.11
C LEU A 208 -15.03 -0.85 -18.68
N ASP A 209 -15.64 -2.03 -18.50
CA ASP A 209 -14.95 -3.27 -18.13
C ASP A 209 -14.78 -4.15 -19.37
N ALA A 210 -13.53 -4.39 -19.77
CA ALA A 210 -13.22 -5.32 -20.86
C ALA A 210 -13.34 -6.77 -20.37
N GLN A 211 -14.06 -7.62 -21.10
CA GLN A 211 -14.31 -8.99 -20.70
C GLN A 211 -13.02 -9.82 -20.71
N LYS A 212 -12.54 -10.21 -19.52
CA LYS A 212 -11.36 -11.09 -19.37
C LYS A 212 -10.19 -10.59 -20.23
N ALA A 213 -9.92 -9.28 -20.17
CA ALA A 213 -9.06 -8.56 -21.11
C ALA A 213 -7.75 -9.29 -21.43
N PHE A 214 -7.02 -9.76 -20.41
CA PHE A 214 -5.75 -10.49 -20.60
C PHE A 214 -5.91 -11.89 -21.20
N ASP A 215 -6.98 -12.61 -20.88
CA ASP A 215 -7.19 -13.97 -21.37
C ASP A 215 -7.75 -13.98 -22.81
N LYS A 216 -8.35 -12.85 -23.23
CA LYS A 216 -9.02 -12.68 -24.54
C LYS A 216 -8.26 -11.82 -25.56
N LEU A 217 -7.00 -11.44 -25.32
CA LEU A 217 -6.20 -10.72 -26.33
C LEU A 217 -5.92 -11.60 -27.54
N ASP A 218 -6.13 -11.06 -28.74
CA ASP A 218 -5.68 -11.70 -29.97
C ASP A 218 -4.19 -11.35 -30.20
N HIS A 219 -3.35 -12.39 -30.25
CA HIS A 219 -1.91 -12.21 -30.35
C HIS A 219 -1.48 -11.67 -31.71
N GLU A 220 -2.22 -11.96 -32.79
CA GLU A 220 -1.83 -11.49 -34.12
C GLU A 220 -2.09 -9.99 -34.26
N ILE A 221 -3.15 -9.48 -33.62
CA ILE A 221 -3.37 -8.03 -33.48
C ILE A 221 -2.21 -7.37 -32.74
N LEU A 222 -1.74 -7.98 -31.65
CA LEU A 222 -0.59 -7.47 -30.90
C LEU A 222 0.66 -7.42 -31.77
N PHE A 223 0.97 -8.47 -32.53
CA PHE A 223 2.16 -8.50 -33.39
C PHE A 223 2.06 -7.52 -34.57
N ASN A 224 0.88 -7.32 -35.14
CA ASN A 224 0.66 -6.30 -36.15
C ASN A 224 0.93 -4.89 -35.58
N LYS A 225 0.45 -4.60 -34.36
CA LYS A 225 0.75 -3.33 -33.66
C LYS A 225 2.26 -3.15 -33.44
N LEU A 226 2.95 -4.20 -32.98
CA LEU A 226 4.41 -4.15 -32.78
C LEU A 226 5.18 -3.90 -34.08
N TYR A 227 4.72 -4.47 -35.19
CA TYR A 227 5.32 -4.23 -36.51
C TYR A 227 5.23 -2.75 -36.89
N HIS A 228 4.05 -2.15 -36.76
CA HIS A 228 3.84 -0.72 -37.04
C HIS A 228 4.61 0.20 -36.07
N ASP A 229 4.96 -0.30 -34.89
CA ASP A 229 5.82 0.41 -33.94
C ASP A 229 7.32 0.31 -34.27
N GLY A 230 7.69 -0.32 -35.38
CA GLY A 230 9.10 -0.49 -35.78
C GLY A 230 9.82 -1.65 -35.10
N ILE A 231 9.07 -2.59 -34.51
CA ILE A 231 9.59 -3.92 -34.16
C ILE A 231 9.43 -4.82 -35.37
N THR A 232 10.46 -4.89 -36.21
CA THR A 232 10.44 -5.63 -37.49
C THR A 232 11.54 -6.70 -37.52
N GLY A 233 11.67 -7.42 -38.62
CA GLY A 233 12.78 -8.35 -38.86
C GLY A 233 12.79 -9.58 -37.94
N ASN A 234 13.99 -10.11 -37.69
CA ASN A 234 14.15 -11.38 -36.98
C ASN A 234 13.70 -11.34 -35.51
N ILE A 235 13.79 -10.19 -34.83
CA ILE A 235 13.31 -10.05 -33.44
C ILE A 235 11.78 -10.15 -33.37
N TRP A 236 11.06 -9.62 -34.37
CA TRP A 236 9.61 -9.78 -34.47
C TRP A 236 9.23 -11.25 -34.68
N ILE A 237 9.96 -11.97 -35.55
CA ILE A 237 9.74 -13.41 -35.77
C ILE A 237 9.91 -14.20 -34.48
N LEU A 238 11.01 -13.94 -33.74
CA LEU A 238 11.26 -14.60 -32.47
C LEU A 238 10.14 -14.32 -31.47
N LEU A 239 9.75 -13.05 -31.29
CA LEU A 239 8.64 -12.66 -30.42
C LEU A 239 7.35 -13.38 -30.82
N ARG A 240 7.03 -13.48 -32.12
CA ARG A 240 5.84 -14.21 -32.58
C ARG A 240 5.93 -15.71 -32.30
N ASN A 241 7.08 -16.33 -32.55
CA ASN A 241 7.29 -17.76 -32.35
C ASN A 241 7.29 -18.16 -30.87
N MET A 242 7.66 -17.24 -29.95
CA MET A 242 7.46 -17.44 -28.52
C MET A 242 5.99 -17.73 -28.16
N TYR A 243 5.01 -17.21 -28.92
CA TYR A 243 3.57 -17.39 -28.66
C TYR A 243 2.91 -18.47 -29.54
N LYS A 244 3.65 -19.13 -30.43
CA LYS A 244 3.14 -20.23 -31.25
C LYS A 244 3.23 -21.58 -30.52
N ASN A 245 2.25 -22.45 -30.76
CA ASN A 245 2.21 -23.86 -30.33
C ASN A 245 2.43 -24.08 -28.82
N VAL A 246 1.83 -23.22 -28.01
CA VAL A 246 1.98 -23.25 -26.56
C VAL A 246 0.95 -24.23 -25.97
N ALA A 247 1.40 -25.37 -25.43
CA ALA A 247 0.58 -26.54 -25.07
C ALA A 247 -0.43 -26.31 -23.92
N VAL A 248 -0.04 -25.48 -22.95
CA VAL A 248 -0.97 -24.64 -22.17
C VAL A 248 -0.83 -23.27 -22.82
N LYS A 249 -1.86 -22.48 -23.10
CA LYS A 249 -1.61 -21.12 -23.66
C LYS A 249 -0.93 -20.27 -22.59
N ILE A 250 0.40 -20.39 -22.52
CA ILE A 250 1.26 -19.73 -21.58
C ILE A 250 1.35 -18.29 -22.08
N ASN A 251 0.91 -17.38 -21.22
CA ASN A 251 1.10 -15.95 -21.38
C ASN A 251 2.59 -15.62 -21.19
N LEU A 252 3.41 -15.95 -22.20
CA LEU A 252 4.86 -15.78 -22.21
C LEU A 252 5.28 -14.31 -22.26
N PHE A 253 4.39 -13.37 -22.54
CA PHE A 253 4.53 -12.04 -21.96
C PHE A 253 3.23 -11.64 -21.28
N ARG A 254 3.19 -11.79 -19.96
CA ARG A 254 2.43 -10.87 -19.10
C ARG A 254 3.15 -9.52 -18.96
N ASP A 255 3.95 -9.13 -19.94
CA ASP A 255 4.63 -7.85 -19.84
C ASP A 255 3.63 -6.74 -20.10
N LYS A 256 3.58 -5.87 -19.11
CA LYS A 256 2.65 -4.76 -19.01
C LYS A 256 2.79 -3.82 -20.20
N ILE A 257 3.99 -3.74 -20.78
CA ILE A 257 4.31 -2.88 -21.94
C ILE A 257 3.50 -3.27 -23.18
N LEU A 258 3.49 -4.56 -23.52
CA LEU A 258 2.72 -5.05 -24.66
C LEU A 258 1.21 -4.84 -24.46
N TYR A 259 0.75 -5.05 -23.23
CA TYR A 259 -0.64 -4.78 -22.86
C TYR A 259 -1.01 -3.30 -23.00
N LYS A 260 -0.16 -2.39 -22.49
CA LYS A 260 -0.37 -0.95 -22.65
C LYS A 260 -0.51 -0.59 -24.12
N ARG A 261 0.34 -1.15 -24.99
CA ARG A 261 0.33 -0.86 -26.42
C ARG A 261 -1.00 -1.26 -27.07
N TYR A 262 -1.62 -2.33 -26.59
CA TYR A 262 -2.92 -2.76 -27.06
C TYR A 262 -3.97 -1.65 -26.94
N ASN A 263 -4.01 -0.94 -25.80
CA ASN A 263 -4.98 0.11 -25.53
C ASN A 263 -4.61 1.48 -26.13
N ASN A 264 -3.38 1.68 -26.63
CA ASN A 264 -2.96 2.97 -27.18
C ASN A 264 -3.85 3.46 -28.32
N ASN A 265 -4.26 2.58 -29.24
CA ASN A 265 -5.08 3.01 -30.39
C ASN A 265 -6.39 3.67 -29.95
N ILE A 266 -7.02 3.13 -28.90
CA ILE A 266 -8.21 3.70 -28.28
C ILE A 266 -7.88 5.07 -27.67
N LEU A 267 -6.83 5.12 -26.84
CA LEU A 267 -6.45 6.35 -26.14
C LEU A 267 -6.01 7.47 -27.09
N ASP A 268 -5.28 7.16 -28.15
CA ASP A 268 -4.82 8.14 -29.14
C ASP A 268 -5.98 8.61 -30.03
N ALA A 269 -6.97 7.75 -30.30
CA ALA A 269 -8.19 8.16 -30.99
C ALA A 269 -9.02 9.12 -30.13
N LEU A 270 -9.12 8.84 -28.81
CA LEU A 270 -9.78 9.74 -27.86
C LEU A 270 -9.05 11.08 -27.73
N ASP A 271 -7.72 11.07 -27.68
CA ASP A 271 -6.89 12.28 -27.61
C ASP A 271 -7.06 13.14 -28.87
N ARG A 272 -7.01 12.52 -30.07
CA ARG A 272 -7.19 13.22 -31.36
C ARG A 272 -8.60 13.77 -31.57
N ALA A 273 -9.61 13.13 -31.00
CA ALA A 273 -10.98 13.60 -31.13
C ALA A 273 -11.19 14.97 -30.47
N ASP A 274 -10.40 15.30 -29.44
CA ASP A 274 -10.48 16.55 -28.67
C ASP A 274 -11.89 16.89 -28.13
N ILE A 275 -12.69 15.84 -27.89
CA ILE A 275 -14.06 15.90 -27.35
C ILE A 275 -14.05 15.44 -25.89
N GLY A 276 -14.98 15.96 -25.08
CA GLY A 276 -15.20 15.53 -23.70
C GLY A 276 -14.74 16.57 -22.68
N ALA A 277 -14.50 16.12 -21.45
CA ALA A 277 -14.26 17.02 -20.33
C ALA A 277 -12.88 17.72 -20.44
N LYS A 278 -12.87 19.02 -20.09
CA LYS A 278 -11.67 19.86 -20.04
C LYS A 278 -11.66 20.71 -18.75
N ILE A 279 -10.47 20.97 -18.21
CA ILE A 279 -10.26 21.94 -17.12
C ILE A 279 -9.51 23.15 -17.71
N GLY A 280 -10.25 24.19 -18.08
CA GLY A 280 -9.69 25.22 -18.97
C GLY A 280 -9.32 24.61 -20.31
N ASN A 281 -8.05 24.74 -20.72
CA ASN A 281 -7.54 24.16 -21.97
C ASN A 281 -6.93 22.75 -21.80
N ILE A 282 -7.00 22.17 -20.60
CA ILE A 282 -6.40 20.87 -20.29
C ILE A 282 -7.44 19.77 -20.53
N SER A 283 -7.18 18.88 -21.50
CA SER A 283 -8.02 17.70 -21.72
C SER A 283 -7.88 16.71 -20.56
N VAL A 284 -9.02 16.25 -20.04
CA VAL A 284 -9.11 15.27 -18.94
C VAL A 284 -9.97 14.07 -19.33
N VAL A 285 -10.15 13.84 -20.63
CA VAL A 285 -11.16 12.93 -21.18
C VAL A 285 -11.02 11.48 -20.73
N ALA A 286 -9.80 10.93 -20.69
CA ALA A 286 -9.59 9.51 -20.44
C ALA A 286 -8.64 9.26 -19.26
N PRO A 287 -9.10 9.38 -18.00
CA PRO A 287 -8.32 9.03 -16.81
C PRO A 287 -8.21 7.50 -16.64
N THR A 288 -7.72 6.82 -17.68
CA THR A 288 -7.68 5.36 -17.82
C THR A 288 -6.45 4.76 -17.15
N CYS A 289 -6.58 3.56 -16.58
CA CYS A 289 -5.47 2.83 -15.97
C CYS A 289 -5.54 1.34 -16.32
N ALA A 290 -4.58 0.88 -17.13
CA ALA A 290 -4.50 -0.50 -17.60
C ALA A 290 -5.72 -0.87 -18.46
N ASP A 291 -6.49 -1.88 -18.05
CA ASP A 291 -7.63 -2.47 -18.75
C ASP A 291 -8.96 -1.72 -18.53
N ASP A 292 -9.10 -1.06 -17.38
CA ASP A 292 -10.28 -0.27 -17.04
C ASP A 292 -10.25 1.09 -17.78
N ILE A 293 -11.07 1.21 -18.84
CA ILE A 293 -11.24 2.48 -19.56
C ILE A 293 -12.22 3.35 -18.78
N ALA A 294 -11.82 4.59 -18.53
CA ALA A 294 -12.66 5.61 -17.92
C ALA A 294 -12.75 6.82 -18.84
N LEU A 295 -13.96 7.34 -19.02
CA LEU A 295 -14.27 8.49 -19.88
C LEU A 295 -14.97 9.58 -19.07
N LEU A 296 -14.59 10.84 -19.29
CA LEU A 296 -15.19 12.03 -18.69
C LEU A 296 -15.74 12.95 -19.76
N ALA A 297 -16.98 13.39 -19.58
CA ALA A 297 -17.63 14.32 -20.50
C ALA A 297 -18.61 15.25 -19.77
N SER A 298 -18.96 16.35 -20.43
CA SER A 298 -19.86 17.35 -19.86
C SER A 298 -21.33 17.13 -20.22
N ASN A 299 -21.64 16.27 -21.18
CA ASN A 299 -23.01 16.02 -21.63
C ASN A 299 -23.16 14.65 -22.31
N LYS A 300 -24.42 14.27 -22.59
CA LYS A 300 -24.79 13.00 -23.23
C LYS A 300 -24.14 12.79 -24.60
N HIS A 301 -24.10 13.82 -25.43
CA HIS A 301 -23.61 13.69 -26.81
C HIS A 301 -22.09 13.46 -26.84
N GLU A 302 -21.35 14.19 -26.02
CA GLU A 302 -19.91 13.99 -25.89
C GLU A 302 -19.58 12.58 -25.36
N ILE A 303 -20.24 12.13 -24.29
CA ILE A 303 -19.97 10.80 -23.73
C ILE A 303 -20.35 9.67 -24.70
N GLN A 304 -21.42 9.84 -25.47
CA GLN A 304 -21.80 8.89 -26.52
C GLN A 304 -20.75 8.85 -27.64
N ALA A 305 -20.31 10.00 -28.15
CA ALA A 305 -19.27 10.05 -29.18
C ALA A 305 -17.95 9.39 -28.72
N LEU A 306 -17.56 9.60 -27.45
CA LEU A 306 -16.40 8.93 -26.87
C LEU A 306 -16.62 7.41 -26.76
N LEU A 307 -17.82 6.98 -26.37
CA LEU A 307 -18.18 5.56 -26.31
C LEU A 307 -18.17 4.91 -27.70
N ASP A 308 -18.62 5.61 -28.74
CA ASP A 308 -18.59 5.14 -30.13
C ASP A 308 -17.14 4.95 -30.61
N ILE A 309 -16.24 5.89 -30.30
CA ILE A 309 -14.80 5.76 -30.59
C ILE A 309 -14.21 4.52 -29.91
N VAL A 310 -14.58 4.27 -28.64
CA VAL A 310 -14.15 3.06 -27.93
C VAL A 310 -14.76 1.81 -28.57
N HIS A 311 -16.05 1.84 -28.94
CA HIS A 311 -16.74 0.72 -29.56
C HIS A 311 -16.08 0.31 -30.88
N ASP A 312 -15.83 1.26 -31.78
CA ASP A 312 -15.20 1.01 -33.08
C ASP A 312 -13.76 0.51 -32.94
N SER A 313 -13.03 1.07 -31.99
CA SER A 313 -11.64 0.66 -31.73
C SER A 313 -11.57 -0.74 -31.11
N THR A 314 -12.45 -1.04 -30.15
CA THR A 314 -12.52 -2.37 -29.53
C THR A 314 -13.04 -3.44 -30.49
N LYS A 315 -13.94 -3.08 -31.42
CA LYS A 315 -14.38 -3.97 -32.51
C LYS A 315 -13.22 -4.38 -33.42
N ARG A 316 -12.41 -3.42 -33.88
CA ARG A 316 -11.20 -3.69 -34.68
C ARG A 316 -10.18 -4.55 -33.92
N ASP A 317 -10.07 -4.31 -32.63
CA ASP A 317 -9.17 -5.04 -31.75
C ASP A 317 -9.78 -6.35 -31.20
N LEU A 318 -10.94 -6.81 -31.70
CA LEU A 318 -11.62 -8.02 -31.23
C LEU A 318 -11.85 -8.08 -29.70
N VAL A 319 -11.93 -6.93 -29.04
CA VAL A 319 -12.20 -6.82 -27.60
C VAL A 319 -13.68 -6.61 -27.38
N THR A 320 -14.25 -7.40 -26.47
CA THR A 320 -15.64 -7.25 -26.03
C THR A 320 -15.69 -6.49 -24.70
N ILE A 321 -16.39 -5.35 -24.70
CA ILE A 321 -16.74 -4.61 -23.48
C ILE A 321 -17.99 -5.24 -22.85
N ASN A 322 -18.05 -5.28 -21.52
CA ASN A 322 -19.17 -5.82 -20.77
C ASN A 322 -20.15 -4.71 -20.35
N PRO A 323 -21.29 -4.51 -21.03
CA PRO A 323 -22.24 -3.45 -20.68
C PRO A 323 -22.77 -3.56 -19.25
N ASN A 324 -22.98 -4.78 -18.74
CA ASN A 324 -23.52 -5.01 -17.39
C ASN A 324 -22.56 -4.64 -16.26
N LYS A 325 -21.26 -4.56 -16.56
CA LYS A 325 -20.22 -4.14 -15.62
C LYS A 325 -19.71 -2.73 -15.89
N SER A 326 -20.16 -2.12 -16.97
CA SER A 326 -19.91 -0.72 -17.26
C SER A 326 -20.89 0.13 -16.48
N ASP A 327 -20.40 1.25 -15.95
CA ASP A 327 -21.21 2.16 -15.14
C ASP A 327 -21.09 3.59 -15.69
N LEU A 328 -22.24 4.20 -15.97
CA LEU A 328 -22.38 5.64 -16.21
C LEU A 328 -22.83 6.32 -14.92
N VAL A 329 -22.03 7.24 -14.38
CA VAL A 329 -22.32 7.90 -13.10
C VAL A 329 -22.09 9.41 -13.21
N PRO A 330 -23.08 10.25 -12.88
CA PRO A 330 -22.84 11.69 -12.76
C PRO A 330 -21.87 11.93 -11.60
N LEU A 331 -21.06 12.97 -11.70
CA LEU A 331 -20.18 13.43 -10.63
C LEU A 331 -20.62 14.80 -10.05
N THR A 332 -21.61 15.44 -10.68
CA THR A 332 -22.19 16.72 -10.28
C THR A 332 -23.72 16.59 -10.15
N THR A 333 -24.35 17.52 -9.43
CA THR A 333 -25.81 17.51 -9.16
C THR A 333 -26.67 17.86 -10.37
N LYS A 334 -26.15 18.70 -11.27
CA LYS A 334 -26.85 19.17 -12.45
C LYS A 334 -26.65 18.15 -13.56
N CYS A 335 -27.41 17.07 -13.55
CA CYS A 335 -27.36 16.04 -14.59
C CYS A 335 -28.74 15.43 -14.76
N GLU A 336 -29.34 15.58 -15.94
CA GLU A 336 -30.56 14.86 -16.28
C GLU A 336 -30.25 13.36 -16.40
N ASN A 337 -31.23 12.52 -16.08
CA ASN A 337 -31.04 11.08 -16.19
C ASN A 337 -31.02 10.68 -17.67
N PHE A 338 -29.96 10.02 -18.12
CA PHE A 338 -29.88 9.50 -19.49
C PHE A 338 -29.11 8.19 -19.55
N SER A 339 -29.30 7.46 -20.64
CA SER A 339 -28.54 6.27 -20.98
C SER A 339 -27.70 6.49 -22.24
N VAL A 340 -26.68 5.66 -22.39
CA VAL A 340 -25.78 5.62 -23.56
C VAL A 340 -25.83 4.24 -24.19
N GLN A 341 -25.55 4.16 -25.49
CA GLN A 341 -25.61 2.93 -26.26
C GLN A 341 -24.20 2.41 -26.55
N LEU A 342 -23.98 1.12 -26.30
CA LEU A 342 -22.76 0.40 -26.67
C LEU A 342 -23.15 -0.67 -27.70
N GLY A 343 -23.09 -0.33 -28.98
CA GLY A 343 -23.70 -1.16 -30.03
C GLY A 343 -25.21 -1.28 -29.80
N ASN A 344 -25.70 -2.50 -29.59
CA ASN A 344 -27.12 -2.75 -29.31
C ASN A 344 -27.46 -2.73 -27.81
N ASP A 345 -26.46 -2.70 -26.93
CA ASP A 345 -26.65 -2.74 -25.49
C ASP A 345 -26.82 -1.32 -24.92
N ILE A 346 -27.61 -1.19 -23.86
CA ILE A 346 -27.85 0.09 -23.17
C ILE A 346 -27.10 0.09 -21.83
N ILE A 347 -26.41 1.20 -21.54
CA ILE A 347 -25.79 1.46 -20.24
C ILE A 347 -26.57 2.59 -19.58
N ASP A 348 -27.34 2.21 -18.56
CA ASP A 348 -28.12 3.15 -17.76
C ASP A 348 -27.26 3.87 -16.72
N GLN A 349 -27.68 5.09 -16.39
CA GLN A 349 -27.08 5.88 -15.33
C GLN A 349 -27.31 5.25 -13.95
N LYS A 350 -26.25 5.24 -13.13
CA LYS A 350 -26.25 4.78 -11.73
C LYS A 350 -25.89 5.92 -10.79
N SER A 351 -26.23 5.78 -9.51
CA SER A 351 -25.91 6.76 -8.47
C SER A 351 -24.46 6.70 -8.00
N GLU A 352 -23.84 5.51 -8.07
CA GLU A 352 -22.49 5.25 -7.62
C GLU A 352 -21.77 4.21 -8.49
N THR A 353 -20.44 4.30 -8.54
CA THR A 353 -19.55 3.28 -9.13
C THR A 353 -18.23 3.21 -8.38
N LYS A 354 -17.47 2.15 -8.58
CA LYS A 354 -16.12 1.98 -8.02
C LYS A 354 -15.06 2.13 -9.11
N HIS A 355 -14.40 3.27 -9.13
CA HIS A 355 -13.29 3.57 -10.03
C HIS A 355 -11.93 3.46 -9.31
N LEU A 356 -11.07 2.54 -9.76
CA LEU A 356 -9.71 2.33 -9.23
C LEU A 356 -9.65 2.17 -7.69
N GLY A 357 -10.65 1.48 -7.12
CA GLY A 357 -10.74 1.24 -5.68
C GLY A 357 -11.39 2.37 -4.86
N LEU A 358 -11.90 3.41 -5.51
CA LEU A 358 -12.59 4.55 -4.90
C LEU A 358 -14.05 4.59 -5.35
N VAL A 359 -14.95 4.78 -4.39
CA VAL A 359 -16.37 4.99 -4.69
C VAL A 359 -16.55 6.40 -5.24
N ARG A 360 -17.24 6.51 -6.36
CA ARG A 360 -17.62 7.73 -7.06
C ARG A 360 -19.13 7.82 -6.98
N GLU A 361 -19.64 8.82 -6.28
CA GLU A 361 -21.07 8.99 -6.05
C GLU A 361 -21.48 10.45 -6.29
N THR A 362 -22.69 10.64 -6.83
CA THR A 362 -23.33 11.97 -6.86
C THR A 362 -24.20 12.15 -5.62
N PRO A 363 -24.19 13.33 -4.97
CA PRO A 363 -23.33 14.51 -5.22
C PRO A 363 -22.03 14.50 -4.39
N LYS A 364 -21.87 13.47 -3.54
CA LYS A 364 -20.90 13.40 -2.47
C LYS A 364 -19.64 12.65 -2.89
N ASN A 365 -19.03 12.97 -4.04
CA ASN A 365 -17.72 12.45 -4.48
C ASN A 365 -16.62 12.78 -3.46
N LYS A 366 -16.67 12.11 -2.32
CA LYS A 366 -16.02 12.34 -1.04
C LYS A 366 -15.63 10.97 -0.53
N LEU A 367 -14.56 10.90 0.26
CA LEU A 367 -14.14 9.64 0.82
C LEU A 367 -15.20 9.07 1.77
N ASN A 368 -15.69 7.85 1.49
CA ASN A 368 -16.54 7.11 2.42
C ASN A 368 -15.68 6.51 3.54
N ILE A 369 -15.62 7.23 4.67
CA ILE A 369 -14.79 6.88 5.82
C ILE A 369 -15.33 5.66 6.58
N GLU A 370 -16.64 5.43 6.57
CA GLU A 370 -17.24 4.29 7.28
C GLU A 370 -16.79 2.96 6.66
N ASP A 371 -16.70 2.87 5.34
CA ASP A 371 -16.16 1.70 4.66
C ASP A 371 -14.67 1.49 4.93
N ARG A 372 -13.90 2.58 5.07
CA ARG A 372 -12.49 2.52 5.47
C ARG A 372 -12.33 2.00 6.89
N LEU A 373 -13.17 2.46 7.82
CA LEU A 373 -13.21 1.98 9.20
C LEU A 373 -13.62 0.51 9.27
N LYS A 374 -14.63 0.09 8.49
CA LYS A 374 -15.07 -1.30 8.39
C LYS A 374 -13.94 -2.20 7.89
N THR A 375 -13.20 -1.77 6.87
CA THR A 375 -12.04 -2.50 6.33
C THR A 375 -10.91 -2.62 7.36
N ALA A 376 -10.60 -1.54 8.06
CA ALA A 376 -9.59 -1.55 9.11
C ALA A 376 -9.99 -2.45 10.28
N ARG A 377 -11.25 -2.36 10.75
CA ARG A 377 -11.79 -3.21 11.82
C ARG A 377 -11.74 -4.70 11.47
N LYS A 378 -12.10 -5.09 10.23
CA LYS A 378 -11.96 -6.48 9.77
C LYS A 378 -10.52 -6.98 9.92
N THR A 379 -9.54 -6.13 9.63
CA THR A 379 -8.12 -6.45 9.80
C THR A 379 -7.76 -6.61 11.28
N VAL A 380 -8.22 -5.69 12.14
CA VAL A 380 -8.07 -5.80 13.61
C VAL A 380 -8.65 -7.11 14.13
N TYR A 381 -9.89 -7.43 13.75
CA TYR A 381 -10.59 -8.65 14.19
C TYR A 381 -9.86 -9.92 13.76
N ALA A 382 -9.42 -9.98 12.51
CA ALA A 382 -8.63 -11.11 12.01
C ALA A 382 -7.30 -11.29 12.78
N MET A 383 -6.76 -10.21 13.34
CA MET A 383 -5.50 -10.22 14.11
C MET A 383 -5.71 -10.47 15.60
N LEU A 384 -6.94 -10.45 16.13
CA LEU A 384 -7.19 -10.76 17.54
C LEU A 384 -6.76 -12.18 17.90
N GLY A 385 -7.12 -13.17 17.07
CA GLY A 385 -6.76 -14.58 17.28
C GLY A 385 -5.25 -14.82 17.33
N PRO A 386 -4.47 -14.32 16.35
CA PRO A 386 -3.00 -14.30 16.39
C PRO A 386 -2.38 -13.48 17.52
N GLY A 387 -3.18 -12.75 18.32
CA GLY A 387 -2.72 -12.06 19.51
C GLY A 387 -2.46 -10.56 19.35
N LEU A 388 -3.32 -9.81 18.65
CA LEU A 388 -3.33 -8.34 18.66
C LEU A 388 -3.83 -7.76 20.00
N HIS A 389 -3.31 -8.26 21.11
CA HIS A 389 -3.55 -7.79 22.47
C HIS A 389 -2.35 -8.13 23.36
N ALA A 390 -2.04 -7.27 24.34
CA ALA A 390 -0.86 -7.45 25.19
C ALA A 390 -0.90 -8.69 26.12
N ARG A 391 -2.08 -9.27 26.41
CA ARG A 391 -2.24 -10.24 27.51
C ARG A 391 -1.83 -11.68 27.21
N LYS A 392 -1.96 -12.13 25.96
CA LYS A 392 -1.63 -13.50 25.48
C LYS A 392 -1.11 -13.50 24.04
N GLY A 393 -0.62 -12.36 23.56
CA GLY A 393 -0.43 -12.12 22.13
C GLY A 393 0.98 -11.70 21.72
N MET A 394 1.08 -11.12 20.52
CA MET A 394 2.33 -10.66 19.92
C MET A 394 2.95 -9.50 20.70
N SER A 395 4.27 -9.35 20.59
CA SER A 395 4.96 -8.14 21.06
C SER A 395 4.33 -6.88 20.45
N PRO A 396 4.16 -5.78 21.23
CA PRO A 396 3.57 -4.54 20.73
C PRO A 396 4.22 -3.97 19.48
N ILE A 397 5.54 -4.16 19.30
CA ILE A 397 6.25 -3.71 18.10
C ILE A 397 5.84 -4.52 16.88
N VAL A 398 5.71 -5.84 17.03
CA VAL A 398 5.28 -6.73 15.94
C VAL A 398 3.84 -6.43 15.56
N ALA A 399 2.95 -6.33 16.55
CA ALA A 399 1.55 -5.98 16.35
C ALA A 399 1.39 -4.62 15.65
N LEU A 400 2.19 -3.62 16.04
CA LEU A 400 2.22 -2.33 15.39
C LEU A 400 2.71 -2.42 13.93
N LYS A 401 3.78 -3.20 13.68
CA LYS A 401 4.31 -3.37 12.31
C LYS A 401 3.24 -3.97 11.40
N VAL A 402 2.53 -4.98 11.87
CA VAL A 402 1.40 -5.59 11.16
C VAL A 402 0.30 -4.56 10.90
N TRP A 403 -0.08 -3.75 11.90
CA TRP A 403 -1.05 -2.66 11.74
C TRP A 403 -0.63 -1.65 10.66
N GLN A 404 0.61 -1.16 10.72
CA GLN A 404 1.16 -0.19 9.78
C GLN A 404 1.34 -0.75 8.36
N THR A 405 1.58 -2.06 8.23
CA THR A 405 1.80 -2.70 6.93
C THR A 405 0.50 -3.12 6.24
N TYR A 406 -0.50 -3.60 6.99
CA TYR A 406 -1.72 -4.16 6.38
C TYR A 406 -2.96 -3.28 6.55
N ALA A 407 -3.15 -2.67 7.72
CA ALA A 407 -4.39 -1.94 8.01
C ALA A 407 -4.33 -0.50 7.53
N ILE A 408 -3.26 0.23 7.87
CA ILE A 408 -3.11 1.65 7.53
C ILE A 408 -3.17 1.90 6.02
N PRO A 409 -2.43 1.18 5.15
CA PRO A 409 -2.48 1.44 3.70
C PRO A 409 -3.86 1.19 3.09
N ARG A 410 -4.59 0.18 3.57
CA ARG A 410 -5.95 -0.14 3.10
C ARG A 410 -6.97 0.88 3.58
N CYS A 411 -6.81 1.36 4.80
CA CYS A 411 -7.69 2.34 5.42
C CYS A 411 -7.54 3.74 4.80
N LEU A 412 -6.31 4.13 4.46
CA LEU A 412 -5.99 5.46 3.96
C LEU A 412 -5.93 5.56 2.44
N TYR A 413 -6.12 4.47 1.69
CA TYR A 413 -6.06 4.50 0.22
C TYR A 413 -7.00 5.55 -0.39
N GLY A 414 -6.40 6.52 -1.12
CA GLY A 414 -7.09 7.58 -1.83
C GLY A 414 -7.44 8.81 -0.98
N ILE A 415 -7.06 8.83 0.30
CA ILE A 415 -7.30 10.00 1.17
C ILE A 415 -6.54 11.24 0.70
N GLU A 416 -5.38 11.04 0.08
CA GLU A 416 -4.53 12.09 -0.46
C GLU A 416 -5.22 12.93 -1.54
N ILE A 417 -6.19 12.36 -2.27
CA ILE A 417 -6.86 12.99 -3.40
C ILE A 417 -8.33 13.28 -3.15
N MET A 418 -9.01 12.50 -2.32
CA MET A 418 -10.45 12.67 -2.07
C MET A 418 -10.71 13.76 -1.02
N ASN A 419 -11.88 14.38 -1.09
CA ASN A 419 -12.32 15.33 -0.06
C ASN A 419 -12.70 14.58 1.23
N TYR A 420 -12.34 15.18 2.38
CA TYR A 420 -12.65 14.67 3.72
C TYR A 420 -12.80 15.86 4.69
N THR A 421 -13.48 15.66 5.83
CA THR A 421 -13.64 16.69 6.86
C THR A 421 -12.69 16.45 8.03
N LYS A 422 -12.54 17.45 8.92
CA LYS A 422 -11.83 17.27 10.19
C LYS A 422 -12.44 16.14 11.03
N THR A 423 -13.77 16.01 11.04
CA THR A 423 -14.50 14.94 11.73
C THR A 423 -14.14 13.56 11.19
N ASP A 424 -13.96 13.44 9.88
CA ASP A 424 -13.55 12.19 9.23
C ASP A 424 -12.17 11.72 9.71
N ILE A 425 -11.20 12.64 9.74
CA ILE A 425 -9.85 12.34 10.25
C ILE A 425 -9.90 11.98 11.73
N LEU A 426 -10.71 12.68 12.53
CA LEU A 426 -10.91 12.34 13.94
C LEU A 426 -11.46 10.93 14.15
N LYS A 427 -12.32 10.42 13.27
CA LYS A 427 -12.82 9.03 13.36
C LYS A 427 -11.69 8.01 13.12
N LEU A 428 -10.84 8.24 12.11
CA LEU A 428 -9.68 7.39 11.83
C LEU A 428 -8.64 7.45 12.96
N GLU A 429 -8.39 8.66 13.46
CA GLU A 429 -7.50 8.93 14.58
C GLU A 429 -7.95 8.17 15.84
N ARG A 430 -9.24 8.19 16.18
CA ARG A 430 -9.80 7.41 17.31
C ARG A 430 -9.57 5.90 17.14
N LEU A 431 -9.73 5.37 15.93
CA LEU A 431 -9.47 3.95 15.68
C LEU A 431 -8.00 3.61 15.92
N GLN A 432 -7.07 4.42 15.42
CA GLN A 432 -5.64 4.20 15.67
C GLN A 432 -5.32 4.30 17.16
N GLN A 433 -5.87 5.27 17.88
CA GLN A 433 -5.69 5.41 19.32
C GLN A 433 -6.18 4.17 20.09
N GLN A 434 -7.35 3.64 19.72
CA GLN A 434 -7.89 2.40 20.30
C GLN A 434 -6.95 1.21 20.06
N VAL A 435 -6.47 1.04 18.82
CA VAL A 435 -5.53 -0.03 18.46
C VAL A 435 -4.20 0.12 19.21
N CYS A 436 -3.62 1.33 19.27
CA CYS A 436 -2.39 1.60 20.02
C CYS A 436 -2.53 1.30 21.52
N ARG A 437 -3.70 1.55 22.13
CA ARG A 437 -3.98 1.18 23.52
C ARG A 437 -4.06 -0.33 23.69
N GLN A 438 -4.83 -0.98 22.83
CA GLN A 438 -5.07 -2.41 22.88
C GLN A 438 -3.77 -3.22 22.73
N ILE A 439 -2.94 -2.85 21.76
CA ILE A 439 -1.65 -3.50 21.51
C ILE A 439 -0.73 -3.40 22.72
N GLN A 440 -0.78 -2.30 23.47
CA GLN A 440 0.05 -2.07 24.66
C GLN A 440 -0.58 -2.53 25.98
N GLY A 441 -1.85 -2.96 25.97
CA GLY A 441 -2.59 -3.27 27.19
C GLY A 441 -2.88 -2.04 28.07
N LEU A 442 -2.90 -0.85 27.46
CA LEU A 442 -3.11 0.41 28.17
C LEU A 442 -4.62 0.72 28.31
N PRO A 443 -5.09 1.25 29.45
CA PRO A 443 -6.50 1.62 29.66
C PRO A 443 -6.98 2.75 28.72
N ASN A 444 -8.30 2.82 28.49
CA ASN A 444 -8.93 3.87 27.66
C ASN A 444 -8.66 5.30 28.13
N ARG A 445 -8.43 5.49 29.43
CA ARG A 445 -8.11 6.80 30.04
C ARG A 445 -6.67 7.28 29.79
N THR A 446 -5.83 6.47 29.15
CA THR A 446 -4.45 6.87 28.85
C THR A 446 -4.43 8.06 27.89
N ALA A 447 -3.54 9.03 28.08
CA ALA A 447 -3.42 10.15 27.15
C ALA A 447 -3.09 9.68 25.72
N ASN A 448 -3.69 10.34 24.70
CA ASN A 448 -3.45 10.01 23.29
C ASN A 448 -1.97 10.15 22.91
N ALA A 449 -1.33 11.27 23.26
CA ALA A 449 0.08 11.50 23.01
C ALA A 449 0.98 10.44 23.69
N ALA A 450 0.68 10.05 24.94
CA ALA A 450 1.42 9.01 25.65
C ALA A 450 1.43 7.68 24.89
N THR A 451 0.29 7.27 24.30
CA THR A 451 0.25 6.05 23.51
C THR A 451 1.09 6.07 22.25
N TYR A 452 1.17 7.24 21.62
CA TYR A 452 1.98 7.43 20.41
C TYR A 452 3.46 7.45 20.72
N VAL A 453 3.86 8.23 21.71
CA VAL A 453 5.25 8.33 22.20
C VAL A 453 5.77 6.95 22.62
N MET A 454 4.96 6.18 23.35
CA MET A 454 5.37 4.84 23.79
C MET A 454 5.67 3.89 22.62
N LEU A 455 4.95 3.99 21.52
CA LEU A 455 5.14 3.14 20.34
C LEU A 455 6.04 3.78 19.26
N GLY A 456 6.38 5.06 19.39
CA GLY A 456 7.04 5.83 18.33
C GLY A 456 6.17 5.95 17.07
N VAL A 457 4.85 6.09 17.22
CA VAL A 457 3.88 6.11 16.11
C VAL A 457 3.40 7.51 15.85
N GLU A 458 3.33 7.92 14.58
CA GLU A 458 2.76 9.20 14.19
C GLU A 458 1.22 9.17 14.26
N PRO A 459 0.55 10.28 14.63
CA PRO A 459 -0.91 10.38 14.53
C PRO A 459 -1.41 10.15 13.09
N ILE A 460 -2.68 9.79 12.93
CA ILE A 460 -3.28 9.61 11.59
C ILE A 460 -3.21 10.91 10.81
N GLN A 461 -3.46 12.05 11.45
CA GLN A 461 -3.34 13.35 10.78
C GLN A 461 -1.93 13.54 10.17
N ALA A 462 -0.87 13.17 10.90
CA ALA A 462 0.51 13.24 10.40
C ALA A 462 0.71 12.33 9.17
N THR A 463 0.16 11.11 9.23
CA THR A 463 0.23 10.14 8.12
C THR A 463 -0.47 10.69 6.88
N VAL A 464 -1.68 11.24 7.05
CA VAL A 464 -2.48 11.80 5.96
C VAL A 464 -1.80 13.01 5.33
N ASP A 465 -1.31 13.95 6.15
CA ASP A 465 -0.59 15.12 5.67
C ASP A 465 0.66 14.72 4.86
N ARG A 466 1.40 13.72 5.36
CA ARG A 466 2.56 13.16 4.66
C ARG A 466 2.18 12.52 3.32
N LEU A 467 1.04 11.82 3.24
CA LEU A 467 0.56 11.23 1.99
C LEU A 467 0.22 12.32 0.96
N VAL A 468 -0.51 13.37 1.36
CA VAL A 468 -0.83 14.52 0.49
C VAL A 468 0.45 15.18 -0.04
N LEU A 469 1.40 15.50 0.84
CA LEU A 469 2.66 16.13 0.43
C LEU A 469 3.52 15.21 -0.44
N THR A 470 3.56 13.90 -0.15
CA THR A 470 4.33 12.94 -0.96
C THR A 470 3.70 12.76 -2.34
N PHE A 471 2.37 12.77 -2.44
CA PHE A 471 1.64 12.71 -3.70
C PHE A 471 1.91 13.96 -4.55
N PHE A 472 1.77 15.16 -3.97
CA PHE A 472 2.15 16.43 -4.61
C PHE A 472 3.60 16.41 -5.10
N GLY A 473 4.55 16.01 -4.25
CA GLY A 473 5.96 15.89 -4.62
C GLY A 473 6.26 14.86 -5.72
N GLY A 474 5.35 13.91 -5.95
CA GLY A 474 5.40 13.00 -7.09
C GLY A 474 4.95 13.65 -8.39
N ILE A 475 3.88 14.43 -8.35
CA ILE A 475 3.33 15.15 -9.52
C ILE A 475 4.33 16.17 -10.06
N ILE A 476 5.01 16.93 -9.19
CA ILE A 476 5.95 17.99 -9.64
C ILE A 476 7.17 17.47 -10.41
N GLN A 477 7.42 16.16 -10.41
CA GLN A 477 8.56 15.57 -11.12
C GLN A 477 8.36 15.52 -12.64
N ASP A 478 7.11 15.63 -13.11
CA ASP A 478 6.77 15.61 -14.52
C ASP A 478 5.86 16.80 -14.87
N SER A 479 6.47 17.86 -15.39
CA SER A 479 5.76 19.07 -15.79
C SER A 479 4.90 18.91 -17.03
N ALA A 480 5.07 17.84 -17.81
CA ALA A 480 4.23 17.54 -18.96
C ALA A 480 2.96 16.75 -18.55
N SER A 481 2.87 16.30 -17.29
CA SER A 481 1.73 15.53 -16.82
C SER A 481 0.47 16.39 -16.69
N ILE A 482 -0.68 15.77 -16.96
CA ILE A 482 -2.01 16.40 -16.83
C ILE A 482 -2.22 16.88 -15.39
N GLU A 483 -1.78 16.08 -14.42
CA GLU A 483 -1.86 16.35 -13.00
C GLU A 483 -1.08 17.60 -12.60
N PHE A 484 0.11 17.81 -13.17
CA PHE A 484 0.90 19.02 -12.96
C PHE A 484 0.16 20.25 -13.49
N MET A 485 -0.30 20.19 -14.74
CA MET A 485 -1.02 21.30 -15.39
C MET A 485 -2.30 21.67 -14.61
N ILE A 486 -3.04 20.67 -14.10
CA ILE A 486 -4.21 20.91 -13.25
C ILE A 486 -3.82 21.65 -11.97
N ILE A 487 -2.79 21.18 -11.26
CA ILE A 487 -2.34 21.82 -10.01
C ILE A 487 -1.85 23.24 -10.26
N GLU A 488 -1.04 23.45 -11.31
CA GLU A 488 -0.54 24.77 -11.68
C GLU A 488 -1.68 25.75 -11.93
N ARG A 489 -2.67 25.34 -12.74
CA ARG A 489 -3.86 26.14 -13.00
C ARG A 489 -4.65 26.44 -11.73
N GLN A 490 -4.92 25.42 -10.92
CA GLN A 490 -5.75 25.58 -9.73
C GLN A 490 -5.05 26.41 -8.64
N LEU A 491 -3.72 26.42 -8.56
CA LEU A 491 -3.00 27.31 -7.65
C LEU A 491 -3.32 28.78 -7.91
N CYS A 492 -3.51 29.17 -9.17
CA CYS A 492 -3.88 30.52 -9.58
C CYS A 492 -5.37 30.81 -9.46
N MET A 493 -6.23 29.81 -9.68
CA MET A 493 -7.66 30.01 -9.91
C MET A 493 -8.55 29.58 -8.74
N SER A 494 -8.08 28.74 -7.81
CA SER A 494 -8.92 28.20 -6.75
C SER A 494 -9.44 29.30 -5.82
N PRO A 495 -10.76 29.34 -5.56
CA PRO A 495 -11.33 30.32 -4.65
C PRO A 495 -10.79 30.11 -3.22
N PRO A 496 -10.53 31.20 -2.47
CA PRO A 496 -10.14 31.08 -1.08
C PRO A 496 -11.27 30.40 -0.29
N ASN A 497 -10.91 29.49 0.62
CA ASN A 497 -11.80 28.74 1.51
C ASN A 497 -12.67 27.63 0.88
N SER A 498 -12.49 27.26 -0.39
CA SER A 498 -13.14 26.04 -0.91
C SER A 498 -12.47 24.78 -0.35
N ASN A 499 -13.27 23.76 -0.08
CA ASN A 499 -12.79 22.47 0.41
C ASN A 499 -12.27 21.60 -0.75
N ASN A 500 -11.16 22.02 -1.35
CA ASN A 500 -10.50 21.34 -2.46
C ASN A 500 -9.06 20.94 -2.12
N PHE A 501 -8.44 20.16 -3.00
CA PHE A 501 -7.08 19.66 -2.82
C PHE A 501 -6.05 20.78 -2.64
N ILE A 502 -6.16 21.88 -3.39
CA ILE A 502 -5.18 22.98 -3.37
C ILE A 502 -5.21 23.75 -2.06
N ASN A 503 -6.39 24.12 -1.57
CA ASN A 503 -6.51 24.84 -0.30
C ASN A 503 -6.03 23.96 0.86
N ARG A 504 -6.35 22.66 0.83
CA ARG A 504 -5.80 21.69 1.78
C ARG A 504 -4.28 21.58 1.70
N LEU A 505 -3.70 21.56 0.51
CA LEU A 505 -2.25 21.54 0.31
C LEU A 505 -1.61 22.79 0.93
N LYS A 506 -2.18 23.98 0.69
CA LYS A 506 -1.72 25.25 1.28
C LYS A 506 -1.75 25.19 2.81
N GLU A 507 -2.88 24.78 3.40
CA GLU A 507 -3.03 24.62 4.85
C GLU A 507 -1.99 23.67 5.46
N ILE A 508 -1.72 22.54 4.78
CA ILE A 508 -0.73 21.56 5.24
C ILE A 508 0.69 22.13 5.16
N LEU A 509 1.05 22.82 4.07
CA LEU A 509 2.36 23.44 3.93
C LEU A 509 2.60 24.48 5.04
N ASP A 510 1.62 25.35 5.29
CA ASP A 510 1.69 26.37 6.34
C ASP A 510 1.80 25.74 7.73
N LYS A 511 1.01 24.70 8.01
CA LYS A 511 1.03 23.96 9.29
C LYS A 511 2.43 23.44 9.66
N TYR A 512 3.20 23.02 8.67
CA TYR A 512 4.54 22.44 8.87
C TYR A 512 5.68 23.41 8.55
N GLY A 513 5.38 24.68 8.23
CA GLY A 513 6.39 25.69 7.88
C GLY A 513 7.20 25.30 6.64
N LEU A 514 6.56 24.65 5.66
CA LEU A 514 7.18 24.27 4.39
C LEU A 514 7.07 25.42 3.37
N PRO A 515 7.94 25.47 2.35
CA PRO A 515 7.85 26.46 1.27
C PRO A 515 6.49 26.42 0.58
N LYS A 516 6.09 27.53 -0.03
CA LYS A 516 4.79 27.60 -0.73
C LYS A 516 4.78 26.64 -1.93
N ALA A 517 3.59 26.16 -2.32
CA ALA A 517 3.45 25.21 -3.42
C ALA A 517 4.12 25.71 -4.72
N GLN A 518 4.02 27.00 -5.03
CA GLN A 518 4.66 27.62 -6.20
C GLN A 518 6.20 27.55 -6.14
N GLU A 519 6.79 27.81 -4.97
CA GLU A 519 8.25 27.75 -4.76
C GLU A 519 8.76 26.31 -4.92
N ILE A 520 7.97 25.33 -4.46
CA ILE A 520 8.28 23.91 -4.62
C ILE A 520 8.18 23.49 -6.09
N MET A 521 7.15 23.95 -6.81
CA MET A 521 6.99 23.67 -8.25
C MET A 521 8.09 24.30 -9.10
N ASN A 522 8.62 25.45 -8.69
CA ASN A 522 9.74 26.10 -9.36
C ASN A 522 11.08 25.40 -9.08
N SER A 523 11.32 25.02 -7.81
CA SER A 523 12.58 24.38 -7.39
C SER A 523 12.67 22.88 -7.73
N LYS A 524 11.53 22.20 -7.89
CA LYS A 524 11.39 20.76 -8.23
C LYS A 524 12.39 19.87 -7.46
N PRO A 525 12.33 19.85 -6.11
CA PRO A 525 13.22 18.99 -5.34
C PRO A 525 13.04 17.53 -5.75
N THR A 526 14.13 16.76 -5.76
CA THR A 526 14.04 15.33 -6.07
C THR A 526 13.12 14.61 -5.08
N LYS A 527 12.49 13.52 -5.52
CA LYS A 527 11.55 12.74 -4.69
C LYS A 527 12.14 12.33 -3.34
N GLU A 528 13.44 12.05 -3.29
CA GLU A 528 14.15 11.65 -2.07
C GLU A 528 14.38 12.82 -1.12
N ILE A 529 14.86 13.95 -1.64
CA ILE A 529 15.04 15.18 -0.86
C ILE A 529 13.69 15.62 -0.29
N TRP A 530 12.66 15.67 -1.13
CA TRP A 530 11.32 16.07 -0.72
C TRP A 530 10.76 15.18 0.39
N LYS A 531 10.83 13.85 0.24
CA LYS A 531 10.39 12.90 1.28
C LYS A 531 11.11 13.10 2.61
N ARG A 532 12.43 13.35 2.59
CA ARG A 532 13.21 13.62 3.80
C ARG A 532 12.78 14.93 4.46
N THR A 533 12.62 16.00 3.68
CA THR A 533 12.17 17.31 4.17
C THR A 533 10.79 17.24 4.81
N VAL A 534 9.82 16.63 4.12
CA VAL A 534 8.45 16.44 4.63
C VAL A 534 8.46 15.64 5.93
N LYS A 535 9.18 14.50 5.96
CA LYS A 535 9.27 13.67 7.16
C LYS A 535 9.86 14.44 8.34
N LYS A 536 10.94 15.21 8.10
CA LYS A 536 11.58 16.02 9.15
C LYS A 536 10.64 17.08 9.71
N ALA A 537 9.97 17.84 8.84
CA ALA A 537 9.05 18.92 9.23
C ALA A 537 7.85 18.39 10.03
N ILE A 538 7.23 17.31 9.57
CA ILE A 538 6.11 16.66 10.26
C ILE A 538 6.54 16.13 11.63
N ASN A 539 7.67 15.40 11.70
CA ASN A 539 8.15 14.87 12.97
C ASN A 539 8.43 15.98 13.99
N MET A 540 9.14 17.03 13.57
CA MET A 540 9.48 18.17 14.43
C MET A 540 8.22 18.88 14.95
N HIS A 541 7.21 19.08 14.11
CA HIS A 541 5.93 19.67 14.52
C HIS A 541 5.24 18.84 15.61
N TRP A 542 5.09 17.53 15.41
CA TRP A 542 4.37 16.67 16.35
C TRP A 542 5.15 16.42 17.64
N GLU A 543 6.48 16.29 17.58
CA GLU A 543 7.32 16.20 18.76
C GLU A 543 7.21 17.47 19.62
N LYS A 544 7.19 18.66 18.99
CA LYS A 544 6.93 19.93 19.69
C LYS A 544 5.54 19.95 20.33
N GLN A 545 4.50 19.50 19.63
CA GLN A 545 3.14 19.41 20.19
C GLN A 545 3.09 18.50 21.44
N TRP A 546 3.75 17.34 21.39
CA TRP A 546 3.79 16.42 22.53
C TRP A 546 4.58 16.97 23.71
N LEU A 547 5.64 17.76 23.49
CA LEU A 547 6.36 18.45 24.55
C LEU A 547 5.46 19.46 25.28
N VAL A 548 4.67 20.25 24.54
CA VAL A 548 3.68 21.18 25.11
C VAL A 548 2.58 20.42 25.86
N GLU A 549 2.10 19.29 25.32
CA GLU A 549 1.13 18.44 26.04
C GLU A 549 1.70 17.87 27.35
N LYS A 550 2.99 17.52 27.36
CA LYS A 550 3.66 16.94 28.53
C LYS A 550 3.71 17.93 29.70
N GLU A 551 3.93 19.22 29.43
CA GLU A 551 3.92 20.28 30.46
C GLU A 551 2.58 20.34 31.21
N ASN A 552 1.48 20.04 30.51
CA ASN A 552 0.12 20.16 31.04
C ASN A 552 -0.47 18.82 31.54
N LYS A 553 0.17 17.67 31.26
CA LYS A 553 -0.38 16.34 31.54
C LYS A 553 0.54 15.51 32.43
N THR A 554 0.13 15.33 33.68
CA THR A 554 0.81 14.47 34.66
C THR A 554 1.00 13.03 34.16
N THR A 555 0.11 12.50 33.31
CA THR A 555 0.23 11.16 32.70
C THR A 555 1.44 10.99 31.78
N MET A 556 2.10 12.07 31.39
CA MET A 556 3.29 12.06 30.53
C MET A 556 4.57 12.40 31.30
N GLN A 557 4.50 12.59 32.61
CA GLN A 557 5.60 13.03 33.47
C GLN A 557 6.86 12.17 33.34
N TYR A 558 6.70 10.84 33.22
CA TYR A 558 7.83 9.90 33.16
C TYR A 558 8.33 9.61 31.74
N LEU A 559 7.66 10.16 30.71
CA LEU A 559 8.06 9.97 29.31
C LEU A 559 9.17 10.94 28.93
N ASP A 560 10.17 10.44 28.20
CA ASP A 560 11.23 11.27 27.61
C ASP A 560 11.03 11.33 26.10
N ILE A 561 10.27 12.35 25.65
CA ILE A 561 9.89 12.54 24.24
C ILE A 561 11.14 12.70 23.35
N ASN A 562 12.20 13.36 23.84
CA ASN A 562 13.41 13.58 23.07
C ASN A 562 14.18 12.28 22.76
N GLN A 563 14.06 11.25 23.61
CA GLN A 563 14.65 9.93 23.36
C GLN A 563 13.72 8.98 22.58
N GLN A 564 12.47 9.40 22.39
CA GLN A 564 11.36 8.64 21.79
C GLN A 564 10.76 9.41 20.59
N PRO A 565 11.59 9.82 19.61
CA PRO A 565 11.09 10.50 18.42
C PRO A 565 10.18 9.57 17.62
N ILE A 566 9.39 10.16 16.72
CA ILE A 566 8.54 9.39 15.82
C ILE A 566 9.40 8.40 15.02
N GLY A 567 8.95 7.14 14.99
CA GLY A 567 9.64 6.00 14.39
C GLY A 567 10.51 5.20 15.38
N LYS A 568 10.67 5.65 16.63
CA LYS A 568 11.46 4.96 17.66
C LYS A 568 10.61 4.66 18.90
N PRO A 569 10.17 3.40 19.08
CA PRO A 569 9.38 3.00 20.25
C PRO A 569 10.12 3.22 21.57
N HIS A 570 9.39 3.32 22.68
CA HIS A 570 9.97 3.32 24.02
C HIS A 570 10.80 2.05 24.28
N GLN A 571 11.92 2.19 25.01
CA GLN A 571 12.85 1.08 25.25
C GLN A 571 12.20 -0.14 25.87
N ILE A 572 11.21 0.08 26.75
CA ILE A 572 10.37 -0.97 27.31
C ILE A 572 9.84 -1.94 26.25
N TRP A 573 9.42 -1.47 25.07
CA TRP A 573 8.92 -2.35 24.01
C TRP A 573 10.04 -2.88 23.10
N GLN A 574 11.13 -2.12 22.93
CA GLN A 574 12.28 -2.53 22.11
C GLN A 574 13.04 -3.74 22.70
N LEU A 575 13.00 -3.89 24.02
CA LEU A 575 13.85 -4.83 24.78
C LEU A 575 13.06 -5.99 25.38
N VAL A 576 11.78 -6.11 25.06
CA VAL A 576 10.94 -7.19 25.58
C VAL A 576 11.08 -8.42 24.69
N PRO A 577 11.52 -9.57 25.26
CA PRO A 577 11.44 -10.85 24.57
C PRO A 577 10.01 -11.18 24.16
N ASN A 578 9.85 -11.95 23.08
CA ASN A 578 8.55 -12.36 22.56
C ASN A 578 7.90 -13.49 23.39
N THR A 579 7.94 -13.40 24.72
CA THR A 579 7.26 -14.33 25.63
C THR A 579 6.11 -13.63 26.33
N THR A 580 5.01 -14.35 26.56
CA THR A 580 3.80 -13.78 27.17
C THR A 580 4.07 -13.17 28.55
N ILE A 581 4.92 -13.81 29.35
CA ILE A 581 5.31 -13.29 30.67
C ILE A 581 6.06 -11.96 30.55
N GLU A 582 7.04 -11.85 29.66
CA GLU A 582 7.83 -10.62 29.55
C GLU A 582 7.00 -9.45 29.00
N VAL A 583 6.10 -9.71 28.05
CA VAL A 583 5.13 -8.72 27.57
C VAL A 583 4.22 -8.26 28.71
N LYS A 584 3.74 -9.17 29.56
CA LYS A 584 2.91 -8.82 30.72
C LYS A 584 3.68 -7.99 31.76
N LYS A 585 4.95 -8.31 32.03
CA LYS A 585 5.79 -7.47 32.90
C LYS A 585 5.93 -6.05 32.34
N ALA A 586 6.15 -5.94 31.02
CA ALA A 586 6.25 -4.65 30.35
C ALA A 586 4.93 -3.89 30.33
N GLU A 587 3.78 -4.55 30.16
CA GLU A 587 2.46 -3.93 30.26
C GLU A 587 2.27 -3.23 31.62
N ILE A 588 2.62 -3.89 32.73
CA ILE A 588 2.52 -3.30 34.07
C ILE A 588 3.40 -2.06 34.20
N LYS A 589 4.67 -2.15 33.77
CA LYS A 589 5.57 -1.00 33.81
C LYS A 589 5.14 0.12 32.86
N ALA A 590 4.61 -0.18 31.68
CA ALA A 590 4.03 0.81 30.76
C ALA A 590 2.85 1.56 31.39
N ARG A 591 2.00 0.87 32.16
CA ARG A 591 0.91 1.50 32.92
C ARG A 591 1.44 2.42 34.02
N LEU A 592 2.53 2.07 34.69
CA LEU A 592 3.17 2.95 35.68
C LEU A 592 3.79 4.19 35.02
N ILE A 593 4.52 4.02 33.91
CA ILE A 593 5.14 5.11 33.13
C ILE A 593 4.07 6.11 32.66
N THR A 594 2.93 5.61 32.19
CA THR A 594 1.82 6.43 31.69
C THR A 594 0.87 6.92 32.79
N ARG A 595 1.18 6.64 34.07
CA ARG A 595 0.32 6.89 35.25
C ARG A 595 -1.12 6.41 35.07
N THR A 596 -1.27 5.24 34.47
CA THR A 596 -2.56 4.57 34.28
C THR A 596 -2.69 3.30 35.09
N TYR A 597 -1.68 2.92 35.87
CA TYR A 597 -1.77 1.87 36.88
C TYR A 597 -2.60 2.37 38.08
N THR A 598 -3.71 1.70 38.39
CA THR A 598 -4.67 2.19 39.41
C THR A 598 -4.17 1.95 40.84
N LEU A 599 -3.75 3.02 41.51
CA LEU A 599 -3.46 3.06 42.96
C LEU A 599 -4.61 3.73 43.74
N GLN A 600 -4.61 3.67 45.08
CA GLN A 600 -5.68 4.30 45.89
C GLN A 600 -5.74 5.81 45.69
N SER A 601 -4.60 6.50 45.51
CA SER A 601 -4.61 7.94 45.17
C SER A 601 -5.36 8.24 43.88
N ASP A 602 -5.32 7.32 42.91
CA ASP A 602 -6.06 7.49 41.66
C ASP A 602 -7.55 7.15 41.86
N ARG A 603 -7.87 6.13 42.66
CA ARG A 603 -9.25 5.73 42.97
C ARG A 603 -10.02 6.81 43.73
N GLU A 604 -9.41 7.40 44.74
CA GLU A 604 -9.96 8.56 45.47
C GLU A 604 -10.33 9.67 44.49
N LYS A 605 -9.38 10.04 43.61
CA LYS A 605 -9.62 11.02 42.56
C LYS A 605 -10.76 10.64 41.60
N PHE A 606 -10.84 9.39 41.15
CA PHE A 606 -11.89 8.94 40.22
C PHE A 606 -13.27 8.86 40.87
N THR A 607 -13.32 8.54 42.16
CA THR A 607 -14.58 8.42 42.92
C THR A 607 -14.99 9.75 43.56
N ARG A 608 -14.22 10.83 43.35
CA ARG A 608 -14.43 12.15 43.95
C ARG A 608 -14.48 12.09 45.48
N GLY A 609 -13.53 11.36 46.07
CA GLY A 609 -13.36 11.26 47.52
C GLY A 609 -14.19 10.18 48.22
N ARG A 610 -14.96 9.34 47.49
CA ARG A 610 -15.73 8.25 48.12
C ARG A 610 -14.85 7.10 48.59
N GLU A 611 -13.78 6.80 47.84
CA GLU A 611 -12.74 5.85 48.28
C GLU A 611 -11.60 6.62 48.94
N SER A 612 -11.00 6.03 49.99
CA SER A 612 -9.83 6.60 50.66
C SER A 612 -8.59 6.51 49.77
N ASP A 613 -7.72 7.52 49.82
CA ASP A 613 -6.41 7.49 49.17
C ASP A 613 -5.35 6.69 49.97
N LYS A 614 -5.68 6.24 51.18
CA LYS A 614 -4.80 5.44 52.04
C LYS A 614 -4.51 4.08 51.41
N CYS A 615 -3.26 3.65 51.51
CA CYS A 615 -2.83 2.34 51.02
C CYS A 615 -3.57 1.20 51.75
N LEU A 616 -4.29 0.37 50.99
CA LEU A 616 -4.96 -0.82 51.56
C LEU A 616 -4.00 -1.87 52.10
N LEU A 617 -2.71 -1.79 51.78
CA LEU A 617 -1.73 -2.77 52.21
C LEU A 617 -1.17 -2.42 53.59
N CYS A 618 -0.63 -1.21 53.73
CA CYS A 618 0.01 -0.76 54.97
C CYS A 618 -0.84 0.18 55.82
N GLU A 619 -1.91 0.76 55.27
CA GLU A 619 -2.89 1.63 55.94
C GLU A 619 -2.33 2.94 56.54
N THR A 620 -1.03 3.20 56.38
CA THR A 620 -0.33 4.33 57.00
C THR A 620 -0.23 5.58 56.14
N SER A 621 -0.19 5.45 54.80
CA SER A 621 0.12 6.58 53.91
C SER A 621 -0.72 6.54 52.64
N ARG A 622 -0.80 7.69 51.95
CA ARG A 622 -1.40 7.79 50.62
C ARG A 622 -0.72 6.85 49.63
N GLU A 623 -1.49 6.01 48.93
CA GLU A 623 -0.93 5.12 47.91
C GLU A 623 -0.80 5.83 46.57
N ASP A 624 0.35 6.45 46.34
CA ASP A 624 0.76 6.97 45.04
C ASP A 624 1.92 6.16 44.43
N THR A 625 2.40 6.53 43.24
CA THR A 625 3.49 5.82 42.54
C THR A 625 4.76 5.74 43.38
N HIS A 626 5.07 6.80 44.14
CA HIS A 626 6.26 6.85 45.00
C HIS A 626 6.08 5.88 46.17
N HIS A 627 4.94 5.90 46.84
CA HIS A 627 4.63 4.97 47.92
C HIS A 627 4.68 3.51 47.46
N PHE A 628 4.02 3.21 46.33
CA PHE A 628 3.98 1.86 45.76
C PHE A 628 5.38 1.33 45.42
N LEU A 629 6.23 2.15 44.78
CA LEU A 629 7.55 1.71 44.34
C LEU A 629 8.63 1.78 45.42
N ILE A 630 8.53 2.71 46.39
CA ILE A 630 9.65 3.09 47.26
C ILE A 630 9.35 2.90 48.76
N THR A 631 8.19 3.34 49.27
CA THR A 631 8.02 3.48 50.75
C THR A 631 7.01 2.55 51.40
N CYS A 632 6.16 1.84 50.65
CA CYS A 632 5.16 0.94 51.23
C CYS A 632 5.82 -0.15 52.09
N THR A 633 5.46 -0.23 53.37
CA THR A 633 6.06 -1.18 54.34
C THR A 633 5.64 -2.62 54.06
N ALA A 634 4.39 -2.84 53.67
CA ALA A 634 3.85 -4.15 53.31
C ALA A 634 4.53 -4.77 52.07
N LEU A 635 5.15 -3.94 51.21
CA LEU A 635 5.88 -4.38 50.02
C LEU A 635 7.41 -4.40 50.22
N LYS A 636 7.90 -4.06 51.41
CA LYS A 636 9.33 -3.88 51.70
C LYS A 636 10.17 -5.12 51.36
N MET A 637 9.76 -6.29 51.84
CA MET A 637 10.51 -7.54 51.61
C MET A 637 10.69 -7.85 50.11
N GLU A 638 9.62 -7.73 49.31
CA GLU A 638 9.69 -7.98 47.87
C GLU A 638 10.50 -6.89 47.16
N ARG A 639 10.35 -5.62 47.56
CA ARG A 639 11.09 -4.50 46.99
C ARG A 639 12.60 -4.64 47.24
N ASP A 640 13.01 -4.93 48.48
CA ASP A 640 14.41 -5.02 48.88
C ASP A 640 15.13 -6.15 48.12
N LYS A 641 14.44 -7.27 47.89
CA LYS A 641 14.94 -8.37 47.05
C LYS A 641 15.38 -7.88 45.67
N HIS A 642 14.53 -7.15 44.94
CA HIS A 642 14.87 -6.69 43.58
C HIS A 642 15.76 -5.44 43.56
N LEU A 643 15.64 -4.56 44.56
CA LEU A 643 16.55 -3.41 44.69
C LEU A 643 17.98 -3.86 45.01
N SER A 644 18.18 -4.95 45.75
CA SER A 644 19.51 -5.52 46.00
C SER A 644 20.18 -5.99 44.70
N VAL A 645 19.41 -6.62 43.80
CA VAL A 645 19.87 -7.02 42.46
C VAL A 645 20.25 -5.79 41.63
N LEU A 646 19.42 -4.75 41.65
CA LEU A 646 19.71 -3.50 40.95
C LEU A 646 20.98 -2.82 41.51
N LYS A 647 21.12 -2.73 42.84
CA LYS A 647 22.31 -2.17 43.52
C LYS A 647 23.57 -2.94 43.14
N SER A 648 23.52 -4.27 43.20
CA SER A 648 24.64 -5.14 42.81
C SER A 648 25.02 -4.92 41.35
N TYR A 649 24.03 -4.94 40.44
CA TYR A 649 24.29 -4.71 39.02
C TYR A 649 24.96 -3.36 38.76
N LEU A 650 24.45 -2.28 39.35
CA LEU A 650 25.01 -0.95 39.17
C LEU A 650 26.42 -0.83 39.74
N LYS A 651 26.70 -1.44 40.90
CA LYS A 651 28.03 -1.44 41.52
C LYS A 651 29.10 -2.03 40.59
N HIS A 652 28.76 -3.06 39.82
CA HIS A 652 29.70 -3.75 38.93
C HIS A 652 29.76 -3.18 37.51
N ASN A 653 28.69 -2.54 37.03
CA ASN A 653 28.54 -2.21 35.60
C ASN A 653 28.42 -0.71 35.30
N THR A 654 28.36 0.15 36.32
CA THR A 654 28.21 1.60 36.18
C THR A 654 29.21 2.35 37.08
N PRO A 655 29.44 3.67 36.91
CA PRO A 655 30.33 4.42 37.79
C PRO A 655 29.98 4.24 39.28
N VAL A 656 31.00 4.22 40.14
CA VAL A 656 30.83 4.01 41.58
C VAL A 656 29.83 5.03 42.16
N GLY A 657 28.98 4.59 43.09
CA GLY A 657 27.98 5.44 43.74
C GLY A 657 26.82 5.88 42.83
N THR A 658 26.55 5.21 41.71
CA THR A 658 25.42 5.59 40.82
C THR A 658 24.07 5.42 41.51
N PHE A 659 23.86 4.31 42.24
CA PHE A 659 22.60 4.11 42.96
C PHE A 659 22.39 5.15 44.06
N ASP A 660 23.43 5.40 44.87
CA ASP A 660 23.35 6.33 46.01
C ASP A 660 23.03 7.75 45.52
N ARG A 661 23.68 8.20 44.44
CA ARG A 661 23.38 9.50 43.81
C ARG A 661 21.96 9.60 43.24
N VAL A 662 21.40 8.50 42.71
CA VAL A 662 20.00 8.46 42.24
C VAL A 662 19.03 8.62 43.41
N GLU A 663 19.35 7.99 44.54
CA GLU A 663 18.56 8.05 45.77
C GLU A 663 18.64 9.42 46.44
N GLU A 664 19.84 9.97 46.63
CA GLU A 664 20.09 11.30 47.19
C GLU A 664 19.40 12.42 46.41
N GLN A 665 19.32 12.31 45.08
CA GLN A 665 18.63 13.30 44.23
C GLN A 665 17.10 13.07 44.13
N GLY A 666 16.55 12.08 44.83
CA GLY A 666 15.12 11.76 44.77
C GLY A 666 14.64 11.25 43.40
N LEU A 667 15.55 10.72 42.58
CA LEU A 667 15.25 10.31 41.19
C LEU A 667 14.90 8.83 41.04
N LEU A 668 14.86 8.08 42.14
CA LEU A 668 14.70 6.62 42.13
C LEU A 668 13.42 6.16 41.42
N VAL A 669 12.29 6.85 41.59
CA VAL A 669 11.04 6.54 40.85
C VAL A 669 11.24 6.70 39.34
N LEU A 670 11.80 7.83 38.92
CA LEU A 670 12.06 8.09 37.50
C LEU A 670 13.07 7.08 36.94
N PHE A 671 14.06 6.69 37.72
CA PHE A 671 15.08 5.72 37.34
C PHE A 671 14.50 4.32 37.16
N ILE A 672 13.63 3.88 38.06
CA ILE A 672 12.92 2.60 37.93
C ILE A 672 12.02 2.60 36.69
N LEU A 673 11.27 3.68 36.46
CA LEU A 673 10.28 3.74 35.39
C LEU A 673 10.89 3.99 34.01
N ASN A 674 11.91 4.84 33.92
CA ASN A 674 12.57 5.19 32.66
C ASN A 674 14.10 5.34 32.87
N PRO A 675 14.83 4.23 33.07
CA PRO A 675 16.29 4.24 33.30
C PRO A 675 17.08 4.78 32.10
N SER A 676 16.43 4.92 30.96
CA SER A 676 17.01 5.40 29.71
C SER A 676 16.84 6.89 29.45
N ALA A 677 16.15 7.60 30.35
CA ALA A 677 15.93 9.04 30.23
C ALA A 677 17.27 9.78 30.06
N THR A 678 17.26 10.84 29.25
CA THR A 678 18.45 11.63 28.88
C THR A 678 19.20 12.10 30.12
N LYS A 679 18.46 12.54 31.14
CA LYS A 679 18.97 12.95 32.44
C LYS A 679 19.91 11.91 33.08
N PHE A 680 19.65 10.61 32.94
CA PHE A 680 20.51 9.57 33.53
C PHE A 680 21.75 9.25 32.71
N LYS A 681 21.69 9.42 31.39
CA LYS A 681 22.89 9.32 30.55
C LYS A 681 23.86 10.45 30.85
N GLU A 682 23.34 11.67 31.04
CA GLU A 682 24.13 12.86 31.35
C GLU A 682 24.71 12.81 32.77
N LEU A 683 23.87 12.55 33.78
CA LEU A 683 24.30 12.53 35.18
C LEU A 683 25.20 11.34 35.54
N PHE A 684 24.97 10.17 34.93
CA PHE A 684 25.57 8.91 35.37
C PHE A 684 26.41 8.20 34.31
N LYS A 685 26.58 8.79 33.12
CA LYS A 685 27.40 8.24 32.00
C LYS A 685 27.04 6.79 31.64
N LEU A 686 25.76 6.43 31.74
CA LEU A 686 25.28 5.08 31.47
C LEU A 686 25.47 4.69 30.00
N LYS A 687 26.10 3.54 29.74
CA LYS A 687 26.20 2.98 28.39
C LYS A 687 24.84 2.40 27.98
N LYS A 688 24.63 2.26 26.66
CA LYS A 688 23.40 1.67 26.11
C LYS A 688 23.16 0.23 26.60
N SER A 689 24.22 -0.56 26.78
CA SER A 689 24.13 -1.92 27.35
C SER A 689 23.59 -1.88 28.79
N ASN A 690 24.09 -0.96 29.62
CA ASN A 690 23.60 -0.79 31.00
C ASN A 690 22.10 -0.51 31.04
N CYS A 691 21.62 0.42 30.19
CA CYS A 691 20.18 0.73 30.16
C CYS A 691 19.32 -0.50 29.83
N LYS A 692 19.80 -1.45 29.01
CA LYS A 692 19.03 -2.65 28.66
C LYS A 692 18.82 -3.57 29.86
N ASP A 693 19.90 -3.84 30.59
CA ASP A 693 19.86 -4.75 31.73
C ASP A 693 19.10 -4.11 32.90
N ILE A 694 19.33 -2.82 33.14
CA ILE A 694 18.57 -2.04 34.14
C ILE A 694 17.08 -2.04 33.80
N GLU A 695 16.71 -1.90 32.53
CA GLU A 695 15.32 -1.96 32.08
C GLU A 695 14.70 -3.34 32.39
N ALA A 696 15.43 -4.43 32.17
CA ALA A 696 14.96 -5.79 32.48
C ALA A 696 14.79 -6.02 34.00
N ILE A 697 15.74 -5.56 34.82
CA ILE A 697 15.68 -5.67 36.29
C ILE A 697 14.50 -4.87 36.82
N THR A 698 14.38 -3.60 36.44
CA THR A 698 13.32 -2.70 36.92
C THR A 698 11.93 -3.13 36.42
N ARG A 699 11.83 -3.69 35.21
CA ARG A 699 10.59 -4.33 34.72
C ARG A 699 10.16 -5.49 35.61
N THR A 700 11.12 -6.33 36.03
CA THR A 700 10.85 -7.46 36.94
C THR A 700 10.45 -6.99 38.35
N LEU A 701 11.09 -5.93 38.86
CA LEU A 701 10.71 -5.27 40.11
C LEU A 701 9.23 -4.81 40.05
N CYS A 702 8.86 -3.99 39.07
CA CYS A 702 7.50 -3.46 38.94
C CYS A 702 6.44 -4.57 38.86
N TYR A 703 6.74 -5.64 38.13
CA TYR A 703 5.83 -6.78 38.01
C TYR A 703 5.70 -7.57 39.31
N SER A 704 6.81 -7.82 40.02
CA SER A 704 6.78 -8.57 41.28
C SER A 704 6.02 -7.81 42.36
N LEU A 705 6.20 -6.49 42.44
CA LEU A 705 5.39 -5.62 43.31
C LEU A 705 3.90 -5.66 42.94
N HIS A 706 3.57 -5.67 41.65
CA HIS A 706 2.20 -5.81 41.19
C HIS A 706 1.57 -7.14 41.66
N ILE A 707 2.27 -8.28 41.45
CA ILE A 707 1.79 -9.59 41.88
C ILE A 707 1.57 -9.62 43.40
N LYS A 708 2.55 -9.15 44.18
CA LYS A 708 2.44 -9.13 45.64
C LYS A 708 1.28 -8.26 46.11
N ARG A 709 1.10 -7.07 45.53
CA ARG A 709 -0.04 -6.19 45.82
C ARG A 709 -1.38 -6.86 45.49
N THR A 710 -1.48 -7.52 44.33
CA THR A 710 -2.72 -8.20 43.93
C THR A 710 -3.06 -9.35 44.89
N LEU A 711 -2.08 -10.16 45.29
CA LEU A 711 -2.28 -11.23 46.27
C LEU A 711 -2.73 -10.69 47.64
N LEU A 712 -2.05 -9.65 48.15
CA LEU A 712 -2.39 -9.06 49.45
C LEU A 712 -3.77 -8.41 49.47
N ASN A 713 -4.19 -7.78 48.36
CA ASN A 713 -5.53 -7.24 48.24
C ASN A 713 -6.61 -8.34 48.18
N GLN A 714 -6.31 -9.51 47.61
CA GLN A 714 -7.24 -10.65 47.61
C GLN A 714 -7.40 -11.29 48.99
N THR A 715 -6.38 -11.24 49.84
CA THR A 715 -6.47 -11.75 51.23
C THR A 715 -7.16 -10.79 52.20
N LYS A 716 -7.35 -9.52 51.81
CA LYS A 716 -8.02 -8.49 52.65
C LYS A 716 -9.46 -8.20 52.20
N ALA A 717 -9.86 -8.64 51.01
CA ALA A 717 -11.22 -8.56 50.48
C ALA A 717 -11.94 -9.87 50.80
#